data_AF-A0A2N3Y587-F1
#
_entry.id   AF-A0A2N3Y587-F1
#
_cell.length_a   1.000
_cell.length_b   1.000
_cell.length_c   1.000
_cell.angle_alpha   90.00
_cell.angle_beta   90.00
_cell.angle_gamma   90.00
#
_symmetry.space_group_name_H-M   'P 1'
#
loop_
_entity.id
_entity.type
_entity.pdbx_description
1 polymer ?
#
loop_
_entity_poly.entity_id
_entity_poly.type
_entity_poly.pdbx_seq_one_letter_code
_entity_poly.pdbx_strand_id
1 'polypeptide(L)'
;MKIVRTVAEIRDYTTEMRLRGRSIGLVPAKGALHGGHESLMKAARRECDVVVLATFIDPAQFSGEGGFEGYLRDEQRDAEIAARLGMDVLLAPEAAEISPDRFATTVGLGGPLVEAIRRTGSTDDGQLPGKCTIATKLFDIVQPDVVFFEEKDLPDWVAVKRMVRDLNLAVSVKVLPTARESDGFAMSSRNLCLGDHRPQAVALYRALRAAADSLSDGATDAAVLRERALAAIAVEVLSGDVELDYFEVLDIETLEPVETVANPVLLAIGARAGAVALFDIIRPELENQTCVDAGTEKDLSEVDQAGNHAHRCAESSVDIVVSRHSFDERVGLIKQLLDRTGESYEPLRSELAESDVRGNIENFVGAVPIPLGLCGPLEIRGREARGTFAVPMATLEGTLLASYSRGAKVMNRSGGCETLVYDDYFLRATQLTTDSLDGSARLIAWCREREDVIREIAVGSSRHLGVAEISYDCAGTSVILSLRCTTGDAMGSNMVSKAVSLVSNYVTKNSGLVREEFVPYPEDKKNIPARKKGKKVIARTVLKEDVVRTMTRVGLDQLASYIRNYKNALALHGSPSLNIHAVNGMAALFQAFGQDMAYLGECSQGVVDCQFLPSGDLEVSITLPTLIVGTVGGGTGLPAFRTTLSIVDCYGAGKAKKLAEIMAAVMLGGEIGCAAAQCSNEFVAAHESLGKNRPFDAVPQLARPRLPVGESIDDTVMSPA
;
A
#
# COMPACT_ATOMS: atom_id res chain seq x y z
N MET A 1 -15.01 -18.22 24.47
CA MET A 1 -15.03 -19.06 23.27
C MET A 1 -16.36 -19.81 23.21
N LYS A 2 -17.07 -19.75 22.07
CA LYS A 2 -18.29 -20.50 21.78
C LYS A 2 -17.91 -21.77 21.01
N ILE A 3 -18.47 -22.92 21.37
CA ILE A 3 -18.34 -24.14 20.56
C ILE A 3 -19.59 -24.23 19.68
N VAL A 4 -19.40 -24.40 18.37
CA VAL A 4 -20.47 -24.44 17.37
C VAL A 4 -20.36 -25.73 16.58
N ARG A 5 -21.51 -26.40 16.34
CA ARG A 5 -21.55 -27.72 15.70
C ARG A 5 -22.32 -27.75 14.38
N THR A 6 -23.07 -26.70 14.05
CA THR A 6 -23.90 -26.66 12.84
C THR A 6 -23.51 -25.53 11.91
N VAL A 7 -23.76 -25.70 10.61
CA VAL A 7 -23.59 -24.68 9.57
C VAL A 7 -24.48 -23.48 9.83
N ALA A 8 -25.70 -23.70 10.31
CA ALA A 8 -26.65 -22.63 10.64
C ALA A 8 -26.10 -21.73 11.75
N GLU A 9 -25.67 -22.30 12.87
CA GLU A 9 -25.18 -21.55 14.02
C GLU A 9 -23.92 -20.73 13.72
N ILE A 10 -23.00 -21.26 12.90
CA ILE A 10 -21.78 -20.52 12.55
C ILE A 10 -22.10 -19.40 11.56
N ARG A 11 -22.98 -19.63 10.57
CA ARG A 11 -23.40 -18.59 9.62
C ARG A 11 -24.13 -17.46 10.32
N ASP A 12 -25.01 -17.76 11.26
CA ASP A 12 -25.71 -16.74 12.04
C ASP A 12 -24.71 -15.90 12.83
N TYR A 13 -23.75 -16.56 13.49
CA TYR A 13 -22.70 -15.88 14.25
C TYR A 13 -21.80 -15.01 13.37
N THR A 14 -21.26 -15.53 12.27
CA THR A 14 -20.35 -14.79 11.40
C THR A 14 -21.07 -13.67 10.64
N THR A 15 -22.34 -13.88 10.26
CA THR A 15 -23.18 -12.82 9.67
C THR A 15 -23.40 -11.67 10.66
N GLU A 16 -23.72 -11.97 11.92
CA GLU A 16 -23.87 -10.95 12.96
C GLU A 16 -22.57 -10.15 13.16
N MET A 17 -21.42 -10.82 13.18
CA MET A 17 -20.12 -10.18 13.32
C MET A 17 -19.78 -9.28 12.12
N ARG A 18 -20.04 -9.75 10.89
CA ARG A 18 -19.85 -8.97 9.66
C ARG A 18 -20.76 -7.75 9.61
N LEU A 19 -22.03 -7.87 10.01
CA LEU A 19 -22.96 -6.73 10.10
C LEU A 19 -22.51 -5.66 11.12
N ARG A 20 -21.69 -6.05 12.10
CA ARG A 20 -21.02 -5.14 13.04
C ARG A 20 -19.68 -4.60 12.52
N GLY A 21 -19.31 -4.90 11.29
CA GLY A 21 -18.04 -4.49 10.69
C GLY A 21 -16.80 -5.17 11.28
N ARG A 22 -16.96 -6.34 11.91
CA ARG A 22 -15.86 -7.10 12.52
C ARG A 22 -15.20 -8.00 11.48
N SER A 23 -13.88 -7.97 11.40
CA SER A 23 -13.08 -8.86 10.55
C SER A 23 -13.02 -10.30 11.09
N ILE A 24 -13.08 -11.29 10.21
CA ILE A 24 -13.12 -12.71 10.57
C ILE A 24 -11.87 -13.44 10.05
N GLY A 25 -11.10 -14.00 10.97
CA GLY A 25 -9.98 -14.89 10.68
C GLY A 25 -10.38 -16.35 10.83
N LEU A 26 -9.98 -17.20 9.89
CA LEU A 26 -10.18 -18.65 9.93
C LEU A 26 -8.85 -19.39 10.08
N VAL A 27 -8.75 -20.24 11.10
CA VAL A 27 -7.65 -21.21 11.25
C VAL A 27 -8.23 -22.60 11.04
N PRO A 28 -8.01 -23.24 9.87
CA PRO A 28 -8.41 -24.62 9.65
C PRO A 28 -7.44 -25.57 10.36
N ALA A 29 -7.97 -26.56 11.07
CA ALA A 29 -7.19 -27.58 11.77
C ALA A 29 -7.88 -28.93 11.67
N LYS A 30 -7.11 -30.02 11.61
CA LYS A 30 -7.64 -31.39 11.66
C LYS A 30 -7.83 -31.91 13.09
N GLY A 31 -7.64 -31.06 14.10
CA GLY A 31 -7.59 -31.43 15.52
C GLY A 31 -6.18 -31.83 15.98
N ALA A 32 -6.05 -32.21 17.25
CA ALA A 32 -4.78 -32.51 17.92
C ALA A 32 -3.80 -31.32 17.82
N LEU A 33 -4.22 -30.18 18.37
CA LEU A 33 -3.51 -28.91 18.26
C LEU A 33 -2.10 -29.00 18.87
N HIS A 34 -1.16 -28.33 18.21
CA HIS A 34 0.24 -28.21 18.61
C HIS A 34 0.71 -26.75 18.47
N GLY A 35 1.97 -26.46 18.83
CA GLY A 35 2.51 -25.09 18.82
C GLY A 35 2.46 -24.37 17.46
N GLY A 36 2.35 -25.12 16.37
CA GLY A 36 2.12 -24.58 15.03
C GLY A 36 0.74 -23.96 14.86
N HIS A 37 -0.31 -24.72 15.16
CA HIS A 37 -1.67 -24.18 15.27
C HIS A 37 -1.76 -23.02 16.28
N GLU A 38 -1.03 -23.07 17.40
CA GLU A 38 -0.95 -21.93 18.32
C GLU A 38 -0.37 -20.67 17.69
N SER A 39 0.64 -20.81 16.82
CA SER A 39 1.21 -19.70 16.06
C SER A 39 0.18 -19.08 15.11
N LEU A 40 -0.56 -19.92 14.36
CA LEU A 40 -1.64 -19.48 13.49
C LEU A 40 -2.74 -18.74 14.26
N MET A 41 -3.19 -19.30 15.39
CA MET A 41 -4.20 -18.69 16.26
C MET A 41 -3.74 -17.35 16.83
N LYS A 42 -2.47 -17.23 17.26
CA LYS A 42 -1.90 -15.97 17.76
C LYS A 42 -1.85 -14.90 16.66
N ALA A 43 -1.49 -15.26 15.43
CA ALA A 43 -1.50 -14.34 14.30
C ALA A 43 -2.92 -13.90 13.93
N ALA A 44 -3.84 -14.85 13.80
CA ALA A 44 -5.25 -14.57 13.54
C ALA A 44 -5.86 -13.65 14.59
N ARG A 45 -5.52 -13.84 15.87
CA ARG A 45 -5.99 -12.98 16.96
C ARG A 45 -5.47 -11.55 16.87
N ARG A 46 -4.25 -11.35 16.37
CA ARG A 46 -3.64 -10.01 16.20
C ARG A 46 -4.23 -9.24 15.03
N GLU A 47 -4.70 -9.94 14.00
CA GLU A 47 -5.07 -9.34 12.71
C GLU A 47 -6.57 -9.32 12.44
N CYS A 48 -7.35 -10.13 13.16
CA CYS A 48 -8.79 -10.22 12.97
C CYS A 48 -9.52 -9.93 14.29
N ASP A 49 -10.73 -9.39 14.18
CA ASP A 49 -11.62 -9.05 15.28
C ASP A 49 -12.33 -10.26 15.88
N VAL A 50 -12.56 -11.28 15.06
CA VAL A 50 -13.18 -12.54 15.40
C VAL A 50 -12.33 -13.66 14.82
N VAL A 51 -11.97 -14.65 15.62
CA VAL A 51 -11.21 -15.82 15.16
C VAL A 51 -12.02 -17.08 15.32
N VAL A 52 -12.20 -17.77 14.19
CA VAL A 52 -12.83 -19.08 14.10
C VAL A 52 -11.73 -20.13 13.92
N LEU A 53 -11.59 -21.02 14.89
CA LEU A 53 -10.83 -22.24 14.75
C LEU A 53 -11.78 -23.32 14.24
N ALA A 54 -11.52 -23.88 13.06
CA ALA A 54 -12.30 -24.99 12.52
C ALA A 54 -11.56 -26.30 12.74
N THR A 55 -11.97 -27.09 13.73
CA THR A 55 -11.48 -28.44 13.95
C THR A 55 -12.40 -29.42 13.27
N PHE A 56 -12.07 -29.82 12.04
CA PHE A 56 -12.91 -30.68 11.23
C PHE A 56 -12.06 -31.63 10.41
N ILE A 57 -12.47 -32.90 10.38
CA ILE A 57 -11.88 -33.90 9.50
C ILE A 57 -12.95 -34.64 8.71
N ASP A 58 -12.67 -34.83 7.43
CA ASP A 58 -13.54 -35.50 6.48
C ASP A 58 -12.82 -36.72 5.89
N PRO A 59 -13.48 -37.87 5.71
CA PRO A 59 -12.88 -39.03 5.03
C PRO A 59 -12.25 -38.68 3.67
N ALA A 60 -12.84 -37.74 2.91
CA ALA A 60 -12.32 -37.31 1.61
C ALA A 60 -10.94 -36.62 1.69
N GLN A 61 -10.48 -36.24 2.88
CA GLN A 61 -9.17 -35.61 3.10
C GLN A 61 -8.04 -36.62 3.37
N PHE A 62 -8.32 -37.93 3.39
CA PHE A 62 -7.37 -39.01 3.70
C PHE A 62 -7.28 -40.02 2.55
N SER A 63 -6.12 -40.69 2.40
CA SER A 63 -5.93 -41.81 1.48
C SER A 63 -6.00 -43.14 2.25
N GLY A 64 -6.64 -44.15 1.65
CA GLY A 64 -6.68 -45.52 2.14
C GLY A 64 -7.61 -45.80 3.33
N GLU A 65 -7.91 -47.08 3.54
CA GLU A 65 -8.66 -47.58 4.71
C GLU A 65 -7.74 -47.52 5.96
N GLY A 66 -8.08 -46.67 6.94
CA GLY A 66 -7.38 -46.57 8.24
C GLY A 66 -6.80 -45.20 8.59
N GLY A 67 -6.55 -44.31 7.61
CA GLY A 67 -5.99 -42.98 7.87
C GLY A 67 -6.94 -42.01 8.61
N PHE A 68 -8.24 -42.18 8.42
CA PHE A 68 -9.30 -41.39 9.07
C PHE A 68 -9.67 -41.92 10.47
N GLU A 69 -9.78 -43.24 10.62
CA GLU A 69 -10.19 -43.89 11.88
C GLU A 69 -9.09 -43.83 12.96
N GLY A 70 -7.82 -43.85 12.55
CA GLY A 70 -6.66 -43.76 13.46
C GLY A 70 -6.18 -42.34 13.76
N TYR A 71 -6.84 -41.28 13.25
CA TYR A 71 -6.39 -39.91 13.47
C TYR A 71 -6.69 -39.45 14.90
N LEU A 72 -5.67 -38.99 15.62
CA LEU A 72 -5.78 -38.50 17.00
C LEU A 72 -6.76 -37.33 17.09
N ARG A 73 -7.72 -37.42 18.01
CA ARG A 73 -8.65 -36.33 18.33
C ARG A 73 -8.80 -36.21 19.84
N ASP A 74 -8.69 -34.98 20.32
CA ASP A 74 -8.97 -34.63 21.71
C ASP A 74 -9.65 -33.26 21.71
N GLU A 75 -10.97 -33.27 21.44
CA GLU A 75 -11.77 -32.04 21.33
C GLU A 75 -11.70 -31.22 22.63
N GLN A 76 -11.64 -31.89 23.78
CA GLN A 76 -11.57 -31.22 25.07
C GLN A 76 -10.25 -30.46 25.21
N ARG A 77 -9.12 -31.12 24.92
CA ARG A 77 -7.81 -30.47 24.93
C ARG A 77 -7.70 -29.36 23.88
N ASP A 78 -8.23 -29.58 22.69
CA ASP A 78 -8.21 -28.60 21.61
C ASP A 78 -9.03 -27.35 22.00
N ALA A 79 -10.18 -27.55 22.65
CA ALA A 79 -11.01 -26.47 23.19
C ALA A 79 -10.30 -25.70 24.32
N GLU A 80 -9.58 -26.38 25.21
CA GLU A 80 -8.80 -25.75 26.27
C GLU A 80 -7.67 -24.87 25.71
N ILE A 81 -6.94 -25.36 24.70
CA ILE A 81 -5.88 -24.60 24.02
C ILE A 81 -6.48 -23.38 23.32
N ALA A 82 -7.57 -23.56 22.57
CA ALA A 82 -8.23 -22.48 21.84
C ALA A 82 -8.80 -21.41 22.78
N ALA A 83 -9.40 -21.82 23.91
CA ALA A 83 -9.90 -20.90 24.93
C ALA A 83 -8.76 -20.10 25.59
N ARG A 84 -7.64 -20.77 25.92
CA ARG A 84 -6.44 -20.12 26.48
C ARG A 84 -5.86 -19.07 25.53
N LEU A 85 -5.92 -19.30 24.22
CA LEU A 85 -5.41 -18.38 23.20
C LEU A 85 -6.41 -17.31 22.77
N GLY A 86 -7.61 -17.27 23.37
CA GLY A 86 -8.60 -16.22 23.12
C GLY A 86 -9.32 -16.36 21.78
N MET A 87 -9.55 -17.59 21.31
CA MET A 87 -10.40 -17.85 20.15
C MET A 87 -11.87 -17.55 20.47
N ASP A 88 -12.58 -16.96 19.51
CA ASP A 88 -13.99 -16.59 19.69
C ASP A 88 -14.88 -17.81 19.48
N VAL A 89 -14.60 -18.58 18.43
CA VAL A 89 -15.38 -19.77 18.06
C VAL A 89 -14.50 -20.97 17.78
N LEU A 90 -14.88 -22.11 18.35
CA LEU A 90 -14.44 -23.43 17.91
C LEU A 90 -15.57 -24.05 17.08
N LEU A 91 -15.37 -24.17 15.77
CA LEU A 91 -16.26 -24.85 14.85
C LEU A 91 -15.87 -26.33 14.79
N ALA A 92 -16.67 -27.19 15.41
CA ALA A 92 -16.45 -28.63 15.53
C ALA A 92 -17.70 -29.44 15.08
N PRO A 93 -18.07 -29.38 13.79
CA PRO A 93 -19.22 -30.07 13.24
C PRO A 93 -18.95 -31.56 13.07
N GLU A 94 -20.03 -32.36 13.05
CA GLU A 94 -19.93 -33.76 12.62
C GLU A 94 -19.68 -33.83 11.10
N ALA A 95 -19.07 -34.93 10.63
CA ALA A 95 -18.80 -35.16 9.20
C ALA A 95 -20.06 -34.98 8.33
N ALA A 96 -21.20 -35.51 8.77
CA ALA A 96 -22.46 -35.45 8.03
C ALA A 96 -23.02 -34.02 7.84
N GLU A 97 -22.67 -33.09 8.73
CA GLU A 97 -23.10 -31.68 8.64
C GLU A 97 -22.37 -30.95 7.51
N ILE A 98 -21.10 -31.27 7.30
CA ILE A 98 -20.29 -30.68 6.22
C ILE A 98 -20.39 -31.52 4.95
N SER A 99 -20.40 -32.85 5.03
CA SER A 99 -20.42 -33.77 3.88
C SER A 99 -21.50 -34.83 4.09
N PRO A 100 -22.76 -34.54 3.69
CA PRO A 100 -23.86 -35.48 3.87
C PRO A 100 -23.73 -36.71 2.95
N ASP A 101 -24.47 -37.77 3.28
CA ASP A 101 -24.48 -39.01 2.49
C ASP A 101 -24.73 -38.77 1.00
N ARG A 102 -23.92 -39.41 0.14
CA ARG A 102 -23.97 -39.31 -1.33
C ARG A 102 -23.67 -37.91 -1.89
N PHE A 103 -22.80 -37.15 -1.22
CA PHE A 103 -22.27 -35.90 -1.74
C PHE A 103 -21.57 -36.10 -3.10
N ALA A 104 -22.03 -35.40 -4.16
CA ALA A 104 -21.62 -35.62 -5.54
C ALA A 104 -20.71 -34.52 -6.13
N THR A 105 -20.45 -33.46 -5.37
CA THR A 105 -19.70 -32.30 -5.86
C THR A 105 -18.24 -32.37 -5.41
N THR A 106 -17.31 -32.06 -6.31
CA THR A 106 -15.89 -31.94 -5.98
C THR A 106 -15.31 -30.66 -6.59
N VAL A 107 -14.41 -30.02 -5.85
CA VAL A 107 -13.57 -28.93 -6.34
C VAL A 107 -12.16 -29.49 -6.50
N GLY A 108 -11.67 -29.56 -7.74
CA GLY A 108 -10.35 -30.09 -8.05
C GLY A 108 -9.53 -29.08 -8.83
N LEU A 109 -8.21 -29.10 -8.64
CA LEU A 109 -7.27 -28.43 -9.52
C LEU A 109 -6.89 -29.38 -10.66
N GLY A 110 -6.50 -28.81 -11.79
CA GLY A 110 -5.99 -29.56 -12.94
C GLY A 110 -4.72 -28.93 -13.50
N GLY A 111 -4.09 -29.65 -14.41
CA GLY A 111 -2.91 -29.17 -15.14
C GLY A 111 -1.60 -29.26 -14.32
N PRO A 112 -0.55 -28.57 -14.78
CA PRO A 112 0.82 -28.73 -14.27
C PRO A 112 0.97 -28.52 -12.76
N LEU A 113 0.11 -27.69 -12.15
CA LEU A 113 0.14 -27.40 -10.71
C LEU A 113 -0.14 -28.64 -9.85
N VAL A 114 -1.01 -29.56 -10.30
CA VAL A 114 -1.29 -30.80 -9.56
C VAL A 114 -0.05 -31.68 -9.52
N GLU A 115 0.65 -31.82 -10.65
CA GLU A 115 1.90 -32.56 -10.71
C GLU A 115 2.98 -31.91 -9.85
N ALA A 116 3.04 -30.58 -9.83
CA ALA A 116 4.00 -29.85 -9.02
C ALA A 116 3.76 -30.02 -7.52
N ILE A 117 2.48 -30.01 -7.08
CA ILE A 117 2.10 -30.34 -5.70
C ILE A 117 2.45 -31.79 -5.37
N ARG A 118 2.19 -32.74 -6.28
CA ARG A 118 2.54 -34.16 -6.08
C ARG A 118 4.04 -34.38 -5.86
N ARG A 119 4.90 -33.63 -6.52
CA ARG A 119 6.37 -33.72 -6.34
C ARG A 119 6.86 -33.32 -4.95
N THR A 120 6.03 -32.59 -4.20
CA THR A 120 6.28 -32.34 -2.77
C THR A 120 5.91 -33.54 -1.90
N GLY A 121 5.47 -34.66 -2.50
CA GLY A 121 5.12 -35.96 -1.90
C GLY A 121 4.04 -35.95 -0.82
N SER A 122 3.27 -34.87 -0.75
CA SER A 122 2.28 -34.65 0.32
C SER A 122 0.85 -35.11 -0.03
N THR A 123 0.61 -35.60 -1.24
CA THR A 123 -0.73 -36.03 -1.69
C THR A 123 -0.64 -37.21 -2.65
N ASP A 124 -1.14 -38.37 -2.22
CA ASP A 124 -1.56 -39.44 -3.14
C ASP A 124 -2.75 -38.95 -3.99
N ASP A 125 -2.92 -39.52 -5.18
CA ASP A 125 -3.82 -39.12 -6.28
C ASP A 125 -5.32 -38.88 -5.97
N GLY A 126 -5.77 -39.01 -4.73
CA GLY A 126 -7.17 -38.83 -4.33
C GLY A 126 -7.46 -37.72 -3.31
N GLN A 127 -6.47 -37.21 -2.56
CA GLN A 127 -6.76 -36.35 -1.40
C GLN A 127 -7.00 -34.87 -1.76
N LEU A 128 -6.32 -34.36 -2.78
CA LEU A 128 -6.31 -32.92 -3.10
C LEU A 128 -7.70 -32.37 -3.45
N PRO A 129 -8.51 -33.04 -4.29
CA PRO A 129 -9.89 -32.62 -4.55
C PRO A 129 -10.73 -32.57 -3.28
N GLY A 130 -10.57 -33.56 -2.38
CA GLY A 130 -11.26 -33.57 -1.08
C GLY A 130 -10.87 -32.36 -0.22
N LYS A 131 -9.58 -32.08 -0.08
CA LYS A 131 -9.08 -30.91 0.66
C LYS A 131 -9.62 -29.58 0.10
N CYS A 132 -9.59 -29.40 -1.22
CA CYS A 132 -10.09 -28.20 -1.88
C CYS A 132 -11.61 -28.05 -1.74
N THR A 133 -12.34 -29.15 -1.82
CA THR A 133 -13.79 -29.19 -1.60
C THR A 133 -14.12 -28.75 -0.18
N ILE A 134 -13.47 -29.31 0.84
CA ILE A 134 -13.70 -28.92 2.23
C ILE A 134 -13.30 -27.47 2.50
N ALA A 135 -12.14 -27.02 1.99
CA ALA A 135 -11.72 -25.63 2.13
C ALA A 135 -12.75 -24.66 1.51
N THR A 136 -13.25 -24.96 0.30
CA THR A 136 -14.30 -24.17 -0.35
C THR A 136 -15.56 -24.09 0.50
N LYS A 137 -16.00 -25.22 1.06
CA LYS A 137 -17.18 -25.26 1.95
C LYS A 137 -16.94 -24.45 3.22
N LEU A 138 -15.79 -24.59 3.86
CA LEU A 138 -15.46 -23.79 5.05
C LEU A 138 -15.46 -22.29 4.75
N PHE A 139 -14.97 -21.87 3.57
CA PHE A 139 -15.00 -20.45 3.18
C PHE A 139 -16.41 -19.94 2.92
N ASP A 140 -17.28 -20.75 2.33
CA ASP A 140 -18.70 -20.39 2.14
C ASP A 140 -19.49 -20.37 3.48
N ILE A 141 -19.20 -21.32 4.36
CA ILE A 141 -19.87 -21.46 5.66
C ILE A 141 -19.43 -20.35 6.63
N VAL A 142 -18.13 -20.08 6.73
CA VAL A 142 -17.57 -19.13 7.69
C VAL A 142 -17.52 -17.70 7.13
N GLN A 143 -17.34 -17.55 5.81
CA GLN A 143 -17.07 -16.27 5.14
C GLN A 143 -15.95 -15.44 5.77
N PRO A 144 -14.74 -16.02 5.95
CA PRO A 144 -13.63 -15.32 6.56
C PRO A 144 -13.02 -14.27 5.62
N ASP A 145 -12.49 -13.20 6.17
CA ASP A 145 -11.70 -12.21 5.44
C ASP A 145 -10.27 -12.72 5.20
N VAL A 146 -9.72 -13.48 6.16
CA VAL A 146 -8.36 -14.06 6.08
C VAL A 146 -8.38 -15.52 6.57
N VAL A 147 -7.72 -16.42 5.83
CA VAL A 147 -7.43 -17.78 6.26
C VAL A 147 -5.92 -17.96 6.49
N PHE A 148 -5.54 -18.65 7.56
CA PHE A 148 -4.15 -18.80 7.98
C PHE A 148 -3.65 -20.24 7.79
N PHE A 149 -2.46 -20.39 7.21
CA PHE A 149 -1.77 -21.67 6.99
C PHE A 149 -0.31 -21.60 7.44
N GLU A 150 0.28 -22.74 7.78
CA GLU A 150 1.73 -22.84 7.98
C GLU A 150 2.44 -23.09 6.65
N GLU A 151 3.68 -22.61 6.54
CA GLU A 151 4.52 -22.77 5.36
C GLU A 151 4.72 -24.24 5.02
N LYS A 152 4.95 -25.09 6.04
CA LYS A 152 5.00 -26.56 5.95
C LYS A 152 3.80 -27.17 5.23
N ASP A 153 2.63 -26.54 5.31
CA ASP A 153 1.43 -26.99 4.61
C ASP A 153 1.39 -26.50 3.15
N LEU A 154 2.56 -26.23 2.54
CA LEU A 154 2.76 -25.83 1.14
C LEU A 154 1.82 -26.50 0.14
N PRO A 155 1.70 -27.83 0.10
CA PRO A 155 0.75 -28.50 -0.80
C PRO A 155 -0.68 -27.97 -0.68
N ASP A 156 -1.11 -27.69 0.56
CA ASP A 156 -2.48 -27.33 0.88
C ASP A 156 -2.73 -25.84 0.64
N TRP A 157 -1.84 -24.95 1.09
CA TRP A 157 -2.06 -23.52 0.88
C TRP A 157 -1.79 -23.07 -0.55
N VAL A 158 -0.91 -23.74 -1.31
CA VAL A 158 -0.72 -23.45 -2.75
C VAL A 158 -1.97 -23.78 -3.54
N ALA A 159 -2.56 -24.96 -3.28
CA ALA A 159 -3.82 -25.36 -3.87
C ALA A 159 -4.95 -24.40 -3.50
N VAL A 160 -5.07 -24.05 -2.21
CA VAL A 160 -6.08 -23.12 -1.71
C VAL A 160 -5.89 -21.73 -2.32
N LYS A 161 -4.67 -21.20 -2.41
CA LYS A 161 -4.41 -19.87 -3.00
C LYS A 161 -4.80 -19.82 -4.48
N ARG A 162 -4.50 -20.90 -5.23
CA ARG A 162 -4.94 -21.01 -6.63
C ARG A 162 -6.46 -21.12 -6.74
N MET A 163 -7.08 -21.96 -5.92
CA MET A 163 -8.53 -22.16 -5.87
C MET A 163 -9.28 -20.86 -5.53
N VAL A 164 -8.83 -20.11 -4.52
CA VAL A 164 -9.39 -18.81 -4.12
C VAL A 164 -9.38 -17.83 -5.29
N ARG A 165 -8.27 -17.75 -6.01
CA ARG A 165 -8.13 -16.90 -7.19
C ARG A 165 -9.06 -17.34 -8.33
N ASP A 166 -9.03 -18.62 -8.68
CA ASP A 166 -9.75 -19.14 -9.86
C ASP A 166 -11.28 -19.15 -9.66
N LEU A 167 -11.75 -19.33 -8.42
CA LEU A 167 -13.18 -19.28 -8.06
C LEU A 167 -13.65 -17.90 -7.60
N ASN A 168 -12.78 -16.89 -7.61
CA ASN A 168 -13.06 -15.53 -7.13
C ASN A 168 -13.62 -15.49 -5.69
N LEU A 169 -13.06 -16.32 -4.80
CA LEU A 169 -13.49 -16.36 -3.41
C LEU A 169 -12.99 -15.11 -2.67
N ALA A 170 -13.88 -14.48 -1.90
CA ALA A 170 -13.59 -13.25 -1.16
C ALA A 170 -12.87 -13.53 0.17
N VAL A 171 -11.73 -14.22 0.11
CA VAL A 171 -10.88 -14.56 1.26
C VAL A 171 -9.41 -14.36 0.91
N SER A 172 -8.63 -13.80 1.83
CA SER A 172 -7.17 -13.67 1.68
C SER A 172 -6.46 -14.87 2.32
N VAL A 173 -5.45 -15.42 1.64
CA VAL A 173 -4.65 -16.53 2.17
C VAL A 173 -3.36 -16.00 2.78
N LYS A 174 -3.16 -16.23 4.08
CA LYS A 174 -1.95 -15.85 4.82
C LYS A 174 -1.15 -17.09 5.23
N VAL A 175 0.16 -17.07 4.95
CA VAL A 175 1.08 -18.16 5.27
C VAL A 175 2.09 -17.68 6.32
N LEU A 176 2.28 -18.45 7.39
CA LEU A 176 3.27 -18.17 8.44
C LEU A 176 4.43 -19.17 8.37
N PRO A 177 5.64 -18.81 8.86
CA PRO A 177 6.77 -19.74 8.93
C PRO A 177 6.43 -21.02 9.70
N THR A 178 7.03 -22.14 9.29
CA THR A 178 6.89 -23.44 9.95
C THR A 178 7.27 -23.36 11.43
N ALA A 179 6.36 -23.75 12.32
CA ALA A 179 6.70 -23.87 13.73
C ALA A 179 7.57 -25.12 13.98
N ARG A 180 8.68 -24.94 14.69
CA ARG A 180 9.67 -25.99 14.96
C ARG A 180 9.86 -26.18 16.46
N GLU A 181 10.12 -27.42 16.87
CA GLU A 181 10.55 -27.77 18.23
C GLU A 181 11.98 -27.26 18.48
N SER A 182 12.47 -27.35 19.72
CA SER A 182 13.80 -26.84 20.09
C SER A 182 14.96 -27.54 19.35
N ASP A 183 14.74 -28.76 18.87
CA ASP A 183 15.68 -29.52 18.04
C ASP A 183 15.51 -29.24 16.53
N GLY A 184 14.66 -28.27 16.17
CA GLY A 184 14.39 -27.86 14.80
C GLY A 184 13.40 -28.74 14.04
N PHE A 185 12.93 -29.84 14.64
CA PHE A 185 11.94 -30.71 13.99
C PHE A 185 10.60 -29.99 13.83
N ALA A 186 10.01 -30.06 12.64
CA ALA A 186 8.76 -29.37 12.37
C ALA A 186 7.61 -29.94 13.22
N MET A 187 6.89 -29.06 13.92
CA MET A 187 5.76 -29.47 14.75
C MET A 187 4.66 -30.10 13.87
N SER A 188 4.03 -31.16 14.37
CA SER A 188 2.90 -31.84 13.74
C SER A 188 2.14 -32.65 14.77
N SER A 189 0.83 -32.85 14.55
CA SER A 189 0.03 -33.81 15.32
C SER A 189 0.61 -35.23 15.25
N ARG A 190 1.30 -35.57 14.14
CA ARG A 190 1.97 -36.88 13.95
C ARG A 190 3.16 -37.10 14.88
N ASN A 191 3.72 -36.05 15.48
CA ASN A 191 4.90 -36.17 16.35
C ASN A 191 4.60 -37.03 17.59
N LEU A 192 3.33 -37.03 18.03
CA LEU A 192 2.85 -37.84 19.16
C LEU A 192 2.84 -39.35 18.84
N CYS A 193 2.79 -39.73 17.56
CA CYS A 193 2.75 -41.12 17.12
C CYS A 193 4.14 -41.73 16.90
N LEU A 194 5.21 -40.94 17.03
CA LEU A 194 6.57 -41.39 16.68
C LEU A 194 7.19 -42.34 17.71
N GLY A 195 6.76 -42.27 18.98
CA GLY A 195 7.29 -43.13 20.05
C GLY A 195 8.82 -43.12 20.09
N ASP A 196 9.42 -44.31 20.08
CA ASP A 196 10.88 -44.51 20.12
C ASP A 196 11.61 -44.02 18.85
N HIS A 197 10.89 -43.75 17.76
CA HIS A 197 11.45 -43.21 16.51
C HIS A 197 11.54 -41.68 16.49
N ARG A 198 11.04 -40.97 17.52
CA ARG A 198 11.05 -39.50 17.58
C ARG A 198 12.47 -38.90 17.52
N PRO A 199 13.48 -39.42 18.24
CA PRO A 199 14.84 -38.90 18.13
C PRO A 199 15.42 -39.00 16.71
N GLN A 200 15.14 -40.09 16.00
CA GLN A 200 15.61 -40.35 14.65
C GLN A 200 14.91 -39.48 13.61
N ALA A 201 13.64 -39.14 13.83
CA ALA A 201 12.90 -38.23 12.95
C ALA A 201 13.53 -36.83 12.81
N VAL A 202 14.34 -36.39 13.79
CA VAL A 202 15.12 -35.13 13.70
C VAL A 202 16.09 -35.14 12.52
N ALA A 203 16.47 -36.32 12.03
CA ALA A 203 17.35 -36.48 10.88
C ALA A 203 16.80 -35.83 9.60
N LEU A 204 15.47 -35.69 9.46
CA LEU A 204 14.86 -34.97 8.34
C LEU A 204 15.26 -33.48 8.34
N TYR A 205 15.19 -32.83 9.50
CA TYR A 205 15.60 -31.43 9.63
C TYR A 205 17.11 -31.28 9.44
N ARG A 206 17.91 -32.22 9.95
CA ARG A 206 19.37 -32.22 9.71
C ARG A 206 19.70 -32.37 8.23
N ALA A 207 18.98 -33.22 7.48
CA ALA A 207 19.15 -33.38 6.05
C ALA A 207 18.81 -32.10 5.27
N LEU A 208 17.67 -31.47 5.59
CA LEU A 208 17.27 -30.20 5.00
C LEU A 208 18.28 -29.08 5.30
N ARG A 209 18.80 -29.02 6.55
CA ARG A 209 19.84 -28.06 6.93
C ARG A 209 21.16 -28.33 6.25
N ALA A 210 21.61 -29.58 6.14
CA ALA A 210 22.85 -29.93 5.47
C ALA A 210 22.84 -29.49 3.98
N ALA A 211 21.69 -29.65 3.30
CA ALA A 211 21.52 -29.12 1.95
C ALA A 211 21.45 -27.59 1.93
N ALA A 212 20.73 -26.94 2.86
CA ALA A 212 20.66 -25.48 2.94
C ALA A 212 22.02 -24.83 3.25
N ASP A 213 22.81 -25.44 4.15
CA ASP A 213 24.16 -25.00 4.50
C ASP A 213 25.10 -25.20 3.29
N SER A 214 25.00 -26.33 2.58
CA SER A 214 25.77 -26.54 1.35
C SER A 214 25.43 -25.53 0.25
N LEU A 215 24.18 -25.09 0.16
CA LEU A 215 23.77 -24.01 -0.74
C LEU A 215 24.37 -22.68 -0.30
N SER A 216 24.38 -22.40 1.00
CA SER A 216 25.00 -21.21 1.59
C SER A 216 26.52 -21.19 1.40
N ASP A 217 27.14 -22.37 1.31
CA ASP A 217 28.56 -22.59 0.99
C ASP A 217 28.87 -22.50 -0.52
N GLY A 218 27.89 -22.12 -1.35
CA GLY A 218 28.07 -21.85 -2.78
C GLY A 218 27.83 -23.05 -3.70
N ALA A 219 27.36 -24.20 -3.20
CA ALA A 219 26.99 -25.31 -4.07
C ALA A 219 25.68 -25.02 -4.80
N THR A 220 25.70 -24.95 -6.13
CA THR A 220 24.50 -24.69 -6.94
C THR A 220 23.93 -25.93 -7.62
N ASP A 221 24.67 -27.05 -7.66
CA ASP A 221 24.19 -28.29 -8.28
C ASP A 221 23.23 -29.05 -7.33
N ALA A 222 21.99 -29.29 -7.77
CA ALA A 222 20.99 -29.98 -6.97
C ALA A 222 21.39 -31.43 -6.62
N ALA A 223 22.22 -32.08 -7.44
CA ALA A 223 22.79 -33.39 -7.13
C ALA A 223 23.71 -33.32 -5.90
N VAL A 224 24.50 -32.25 -5.77
CA VAL A 224 25.38 -32.03 -4.61
C VAL A 224 24.54 -31.77 -3.36
N LEU A 225 23.49 -30.95 -3.45
CA LEU A 225 22.60 -30.70 -2.32
C LEU A 225 21.90 -31.98 -1.87
N ARG A 226 21.43 -32.80 -2.83
CA ARG A 226 20.83 -34.12 -2.55
C ARG A 226 21.84 -35.05 -1.89
N GLU A 227 23.07 -35.13 -2.38
CA GLU A 227 24.13 -35.96 -1.77
C GLU A 227 24.38 -35.55 -0.31
N ARG A 228 24.45 -34.24 -0.04
CA ARG A 228 24.64 -33.70 1.32
C ARG A 228 23.47 -34.04 2.26
N ALA A 229 22.24 -33.88 1.78
CA ALA A 229 21.05 -34.27 2.54
C ALA A 229 21.05 -35.78 2.86
N LEU A 230 21.33 -36.62 1.85
CA LEU A 230 21.37 -38.08 1.99
C LEU A 230 22.46 -38.53 2.96
N ALA A 231 23.64 -37.92 2.90
CA ALA A 231 24.72 -38.20 3.84
C ALA A 231 24.33 -37.86 5.30
N ALA A 232 23.59 -36.76 5.51
CA ALA A 232 23.17 -36.31 6.83
C ALA A 232 22.07 -37.17 7.49
N ILE A 233 21.35 -38.00 6.72
CA ILE A 233 20.32 -38.93 7.20
C ILE A 233 20.74 -40.41 7.07
N ALA A 234 21.92 -40.69 6.52
CA ALA A 234 22.35 -42.04 6.16
C ALA A 234 22.37 -43.02 7.33
N VAL A 235 22.70 -42.57 8.55
CA VAL A 235 22.77 -43.44 9.73
C VAL A 235 21.38 -43.99 10.08
N GLU A 236 20.37 -43.13 10.09
CA GLU A 236 18.99 -43.50 10.39
C GLU A 236 18.38 -44.35 9.25
N VAL A 237 18.78 -44.10 8.01
CA VAL A 237 18.36 -44.93 6.86
C VAL A 237 18.99 -46.31 6.89
N LEU A 238 20.30 -46.43 7.15
CA LEU A 238 21.01 -47.72 7.17
C LEU A 238 20.63 -48.60 8.36
N SER A 239 20.24 -47.98 9.50
CA SER A 239 19.72 -48.71 10.65
C SER A 239 18.27 -49.18 10.49
N GLY A 240 17.56 -48.65 9.48
CA GLY A 240 16.14 -48.93 9.25
C GLY A 240 15.19 -48.14 10.16
N ASP A 241 15.71 -47.15 10.91
CA ASP A 241 14.90 -46.30 11.79
C ASP A 241 14.08 -45.27 10.99
N VAL A 242 14.58 -44.85 9.82
CA VAL A 242 13.91 -43.94 8.90
C VAL A 242 13.96 -44.49 7.47
N GLU A 243 12.82 -44.61 6.81
CA GLU A 243 12.71 -44.95 5.39
C GLU A 243 12.51 -43.65 4.60
N LEU A 244 13.50 -43.24 3.80
CA LEU A 244 13.40 -42.01 3.00
C LEU A 244 12.55 -42.26 1.75
N ASP A 245 11.47 -41.49 1.59
CA ASP A 245 10.60 -41.57 0.40
C ASP A 245 11.18 -40.72 -0.74
N TYR A 246 11.55 -39.47 -0.45
CA TYR A 246 12.14 -38.55 -1.41
C TYR A 246 12.88 -37.38 -0.74
N PHE A 247 13.80 -36.79 -1.49
CA PHE A 247 14.36 -35.47 -1.24
C PHE A 247 14.41 -34.70 -2.56
N GLU A 248 13.72 -33.57 -2.61
CA GLU A 248 13.60 -32.75 -3.80
C GLU A 248 14.10 -31.33 -3.58
N VAL A 249 14.80 -30.81 -4.60
CA VAL A 249 15.18 -29.41 -4.74
C VAL A 249 14.25 -28.84 -5.80
N LEU A 250 13.27 -28.05 -5.35
CA LEU A 250 12.18 -27.56 -6.18
C LEU A 250 12.33 -26.06 -6.37
N ASP A 251 12.03 -25.54 -7.56
CA ASP A 251 11.83 -24.11 -7.74
C ASP A 251 10.65 -23.63 -6.87
N ILE A 252 10.83 -22.52 -6.15
CA ILE A 252 9.81 -22.06 -5.17
C ILE A 252 8.50 -21.61 -5.82
N GLU A 253 8.54 -21.17 -7.08
CA GLU A 253 7.39 -20.63 -7.80
C GLU A 253 6.65 -21.73 -8.57
N THR A 254 7.39 -22.60 -9.26
CA THR A 254 6.81 -23.64 -10.12
C THR A 254 6.61 -24.97 -9.40
N LEU A 255 7.33 -25.22 -8.31
CA LEU A 255 7.45 -26.53 -7.65
C LEU A 255 7.96 -27.63 -8.60
N GLU A 256 8.72 -27.26 -9.63
CA GLU A 256 9.40 -28.18 -10.53
C GLU A 256 10.82 -28.49 -10.01
N PRO A 257 11.31 -29.74 -10.17
CA PRO A 257 12.67 -30.08 -9.79
C PRO A 257 13.67 -29.29 -10.62
N VAL A 258 14.72 -28.79 -9.97
CA VAL A 258 15.81 -28.10 -10.66
C VAL A 258 17.07 -28.96 -10.65
N GLU A 259 17.83 -28.92 -11.74
CA GLU A 259 19.16 -29.53 -11.81
C GLU A 259 20.23 -28.58 -11.24
N THR A 260 20.06 -27.28 -11.44
CA THR A 260 20.94 -26.24 -10.91
C THR A 260 20.10 -25.16 -10.23
N VAL A 261 20.48 -24.82 -9.00
CA VAL A 261 19.90 -23.75 -8.21
C VAL A 261 20.35 -22.41 -8.78
N ALA A 262 19.51 -21.85 -9.65
CA ALA A 262 19.68 -20.52 -10.25
C ALA A 262 18.65 -19.49 -9.72
N ASN A 263 17.60 -19.96 -9.05
CA ASN A 263 16.55 -19.17 -8.41
C ASN A 263 16.34 -19.68 -6.98
N PRO A 264 15.57 -18.97 -6.14
CA PRO A 264 15.20 -19.47 -4.82
C PRO A 264 14.49 -20.82 -4.92
N VAL A 265 15.00 -21.78 -4.15
CA VAL A 265 14.49 -23.15 -4.12
C VAL A 265 13.81 -23.46 -2.81
N LEU A 266 12.91 -24.43 -2.87
CA LEU A 266 12.36 -25.13 -1.73
C LEU A 266 13.05 -26.50 -1.63
N LEU A 267 13.57 -26.80 -0.44
CA LEU A 267 14.01 -28.14 -0.11
C LEU A 267 12.86 -28.88 0.55
N ALA A 268 12.45 -30.01 -0.03
CA ALA A 268 11.35 -30.84 0.46
C ALA A 268 11.83 -32.26 0.75
N ILE A 269 11.48 -32.79 1.91
CA ILE A 269 11.82 -34.16 2.30
C ILE A 269 10.57 -34.89 2.81
N GLY A 270 10.37 -36.11 2.33
CA GLY A 270 9.37 -37.05 2.83
C GLY A 270 10.04 -38.35 3.25
N ALA A 271 9.60 -38.88 4.39
CA ALA A 271 10.13 -40.12 4.94
C ALA A 271 9.12 -40.80 5.86
N ARG A 272 9.34 -42.07 6.19
CA ARG A 272 8.61 -42.80 7.24
C ARG A 272 9.53 -43.09 8.41
N ALA A 273 9.04 -42.86 9.61
CA ALA A 273 9.70 -43.29 10.85
C ALA A 273 8.77 -44.30 11.54
N GLY A 274 9.15 -45.57 11.49
CA GLY A 274 8.22 -46.68 11.78
C GLY A 274 7.01 -46.65 10.86
N ALA A 275 5.79 -46.63 11.42
CA ALA A 275 4.54 -46.56 10.65
C ALA A 275 4.14 -45.13 10.23
N VAL A 276 4.83 -44.09 10.74
CA VAL A 276 4.40 -42.68 10.63
C VAL A 276 5.03 -42.02 9.40
N ALA A 277 4.19 -41.56 8.47
CA ALA A 277 4.63 -40.74 7.34
C ALA A 277 4.91 -39.30 7.79
N LEU A 278 6.07 -38.77 7.43
CA LEU A 278 6.58 -37.45 7.79
C LEU A 278 6.88 -36.63 6.53
N PHE A 279 6.72 -35.32 6.67
CA PHE A 279 7.03 -34.33 5.64
C PHE A 279 7.59 -33.09 6.31
N ASP A 280 8.63 -32.51 5.73
CA ASP A 280 9.19 -31.22 6.14
C ASP A 280 9.75 -30.46 4.94
N ILE A 281 9.78 -29.14 5.06
CA ILE A 281 10.33 -28.24 4.05
C ILE A 281 11.15 -27.12 4.70
N ILE A 282 12.17 -26.65 3.99
CA ILE A 282 12.88 -25.41 4.32
C ILE A 282 13.05 -24.58 3.04
N ARG A 283 12.94 -23.26 3.18
CA ARG A 283 13.38 -22.28 2.19
C ARG A 283 14.74 -21.75 2.62
N PRO A 284 15.85 -22.16 1.98
CA PRO A 284 17.16 -21.60 2.28
C PRO A 284 17.17 -20.10 1.94
N GLU A 285 17.72 -19.27 2.82
CA GLU A 285 18.06 -17.89 2.49
C GLU A 285 19.44 -17.91 1.82
N LEU A 286 19.54 -17.45 0.57
CA LEU A 286 20.82 -17.32 -0.13
C LEU A 286 21.59 -16.13 0.46
N GLU A 287 22.53 -16.39 1.38
CA GLU A 287 23.54 -15.40 1.79
C GLU A 287 24.63 -15.32 0.71
N ASN A 288 24.73 -14.17 0.01
CA ASN A 288 25.78 -13.97 -1.01
C ASN A 288 27.18 -13.97 -0.36
N GLN A 289 27.90 -15.07 -0.52
CA GLN A 289 29.34 -15.17 -0.22
C GLN A 289 30.14 -14.28 -1.19
N THR A 290 30.75 -13.24 -0.64
CA THR A 290 31.88 -12.51 -1.22
C THR A 290 33.13 -13.38 -1.26
N CYS A 291 33.69 -13.62 -2.45
CA CYS A 291 35.08 -14.02 -2.61
C CYS A 291 35.80 -13.01 -3.51
N VAL A 292 36.78 -12.35 -2.90
CA VAL A 292 37.81 -11.51 -3.51
C VAL A 292 38.87 -12.44 -4.10
N ASP A 293 39.26 -12.26 -5.36
CA ASP A 293 40.68 -12.10 -5.74
C ASP A 293 40.93 -11.89 -7.26
N ALA A 294 41.72 -10.84 -7.51
CA ALA A 294 42.80 -10.67 -8.49
C ALA A 294 42.61 -10.99 -10.01
N GLY A 295 42.50 -9.91 -10.78
CA GLY A 295 43.49 -9.56 -11.82
C GLY A 295 43.40 -10.23 -13.19
N THR A 296 43.07 -9.47 -14.23
CA THR A 296 44.01 -8.94 -15.26
C THR A 296 43.24 -8.35 -16.44
N GLU A 297 43.63 -7.13 -16.83
CA GLU A 297 43.27 -6.52 -18.10
C GLU A 297 43.72 -7.41 -19.27
N LYS A 298 42.86 -7.57 -20.28
CA LYS A 298 43.31 -7.55 -21.67
C LYS A 298 42.18 -7.20 -22.64
N ASP A 299 42.41 -6.06 -23.27
CA ASP A 299 41.95 -5.61 -24.57
C ASP A 299 41.88 -6.74 -25.61
N LEU A 300 40.80 -6.82 -26.38
CA LEU A 300 40.79 -7.26 -27.78
C LEU A 300 39.56 -6.69 -28.50
N SER A 301 39.83 -5.72 -29.36
CA SER A 301 38.99 -5.13 -30.41
C SER A 301 38.74 -6.09 -31.58
N GLU A 302 37.52 -6.00 -32.16
CA GLU A 302 37.15 -6.26 -33.59
C GLU A 302 37.37 -7.71 -34.12
N VAL A 303 36.51 -8.41 -34.87
CA VAL A 303 35.54 -8.15 -35.96
C VAL A 303 34.67 -9.43 -36.04
N ASP A 304 33.35 -9.37 -36.25
CA ASP A 304 32.72 -9.71 -37.55
C ASP A 304 31.18 -9.79 -37.47
N GLN A 305 30.56 -9.20 -38.50
CA GLN A 305 29.14 -9.19 -38.73
C GLN A 305 28.74 -10.46 -39.50
N ALA A 306 27.77 -11.21 -38.99
CA ALA A 306 26.91 -12.03 -39.84
C ALA A 306 25.54 -12.16 -39.19
N GLY A 307 24.54 -11.52 -39.79
CA GLY A 307 23.16 -11.55 -39.34
C GLY A 307 22.59 -12.96 -39.37
N ASN A 308 21.86 -13.30 -38.30
CA ASN A 308 20.81 -14.29 -38.37
C ASN A 308 19.73 -13.91 -37.34
N HIS A 309 18.69 -13.22 -37.81
CA HIS A 309 17.46 -13.01 -37.06
C HIS A 309 16.75 -14.36 -36.90
N ALA A 310 16.99 -15.02 -35.77
CA ALA A 310 16.17 -16.09 -35.27
C ALA A 310 15.82 -15.78 -33.81
N HIS A 311 14.64 -15.20 -33.59
CA HIS A 311 14.04 -15.09 -32.26
C HIS A 311 13.81 -16.50 -31.71
N ARG A 312 14.74 -16.95 -30.85
CA ARG A 312 14.53 -18.03 -29.87
C ARG A 312 14.61 -17.38 -28.49
N CYS A 313 13.48 -16.96 -27.92
CA CYS A 313 13.41 -16.61 -26.51
C CYS A 313 13.20 -17.91 -25.73
N ALA A 314 14.31 -18.52 -25.31
CA ALA A 314 14.31 -19.45 -24.18
C ALA A 314 14.35 -18.57 -22.91
N GLU A 315 13.27 -18.58 -22.12
CA GLU A 315 13.13 -17.74 -20.93
C GLU A 315 13.99 -18.29 -19.79
N SER A 316 15.24 -17.82 -19.70
CA SER A 316 16.05 -17.94 -18.48
C SER A 316 15.42 -17.08 -17.38
N SER A 317 15.06 -17.67 -16.25
CA SER A 317 14.61 -16.94 -15.06
C SER A 317 15.76 -16.08 -14.52
N VAL A 318 15.55 -14.76 -14.48
CA VAL A 318 16.43 -13.79 -13.83
C VAL A 318 16.02 -13.82 -12.36
N ASP A 319 16.90 -14.27 -11.48
CA ASP A 319 16.67 -14.22 -10.04
C ASP A 319 16.55 -12.76 -9.59
N ILE A 320 15.37 -12.38 -9.07
CA ILE A 320 15.06 -10.99 -8.72
C ILE A 320 15.38 -10.75 -7.26
N VAL A 321 16.66 -10.51 -6.97
CA VAL A 321 17.13 -10.11 -5.63
C VAL A 321 17.51 -8.63 -5.62
N VAL A 322 16.72 -7.81 -4.94
CA VAL A 322 17.02 -6.37 -4.80
C VAL A 322 18.07 -6.18 -3.71
N SER A 323 19.32 -5.93 -4.11
CA SER A 323 20.44 -5.67 -3.19
C SER A 323 20.16 -4.47 -2.26
N ARG A 324 20.27 -4.69 -0.96
CA ARG A 324 20.14 -3.63 0.06
C ARG A 324 21.42 -2.79 0.23
N HIS A 325 22.53 -3.23 -0.36
CA HIS A 325 23.86 -2.69 -0.04
C HIS A 325 24.62 -2.14 -1.25
N SER A 326 24.22 -2.48 -2.47
CA SER A 326 24.93 -2.05 -3.68
C SER A 326 23.98 -1.44 -4.71
N PHE A 327 24.24 -0.18 -5.05
CA PHE A 327 23.59 0.51 -6.17
C PHE A 327 23.84 -0.19 -7.50
N ASP A 328 25.08 -0.58 -7.77
CA ASP A 328 25.47 -1.20 -9.04
C ASP A 328 24.82 -2.57 -9.24
N GLU A 329 24.66 -3.36 -8.17
CA GLU A 329 23.92 -4.63 -8.23
C GLU A 329 22.44 -4.40 -8.57
N ARG A 330 21.80 -3.38 -7.98
CA ARG A 330 20.41 -3.06 -8.31
C ARG A 330 20.25 -2.54 -9.74
N VAL A 331 21.18 -1.72 -10.24
CA VAL A 331 21.19 -1.30 -11.64
C VAL A 331 21.44 -2.49 -12.57
N GLY A 332 22.32 -3.41 -12.19
CA GLY A 332 22.56 -4.67 -12.89
C GLY A 332 21.29 -5.51 -13.01
N LEU A 333 20.54 -5.66 -11.91
CA LEU A 333 19.25 -6.34 -11.91
C LEU A 333 18.27 -5.68 -12.89
N ILE A 334 18.15 -4.35 -12.90
CA ILE A 334 17.26 -3.67 -13.86
C ILE A 334 17.68 -3.95 -15.30
N LYS A 335 18.97 -3.89 -15.63
CA LYS A 335 19.45 -4.19 -16.98
C LYS A 335 19.09 -5.62 -17.41
N GLN A 336 19.32 -6.60 -16.52
CA GLN A 336 18.92 -7.99 -16.78
C GLN A 336 17.41 -8.15 -16.99
N LEU A 337 16.59 -7.43 -16.22
CA LEU A 337 15.13 -7.43 -16.40
C LEU A 337 14.71 -6.81 -17.74
N LEU A 338 15.40 -5.77 -18.20
CA LEU A 338 15.10 -5.06 -19.44
C LEU A 338 15.61 -5.79 -20.69
N ASP A 339 16.63 -6.64 -20.57
CA ASP A 339 17.14 -7.47 -21.68
C ASP A 339 16.03 -8.35 -22.30
N ARG A 340 15.06 -8.78 -21.48
CA ARG A 340 13.91 -9.57 -21.93
C ARG A 340 12.94 -8.79 -22.83
N THR A 341 12.82 -7.49 -22.63
CA THR A 341 11.92 -6.63 -23.40
C THR A 341 12.66 -5.87 -24.49
N GLY A 342 14.00 -5.90 -24.51
CA GLY A 342 14.84 -5.12 -25.41
C GLY A 342 14.86 -3.62 -25.07
N GLU A 343 14.40 -3.25 -23.87
CA GLU A 343 14.36 -1.86 -23.41
C GLU A 343 15.69 -1.46 -22.75
N SER A 344 15.93 -0.15 -22.61
CA SER A 344 17.19 0.36 -22.05
C SER A 344 17.00 0.91 -20.64
N TYR A 345 18.01 0.73 -19.79
CA TYR A 345 18.09 1.38 -18.47
C TYR A 345 18.38 2.88 -18.57
N GLU A 346 19.00 3.36 -19.66
CA GLU A 346 19.48 4.74 -19.77
C GLU A 346 18.42 5.82 -19.49
N PRO A 347 17.12 5.67 -19.87
CA PRO A 347 16.08 6.64 -19.51
C PRO A 347 15.81 6.80 -18.01
N LEU A 348 16.19 5.82 -17.17
CA LEU A 348 16.10 5.88 -15.71
C LEU A 348 17.37 6.43 -15.05
N ARG A 349 18.47 6.52 -15.80
CA ARG A 349 19.76 6.97 -15.27
C ARG A 349 19.64 8.41 -14.78
N SER A 350 20.09 8.64 -13.55
CA SER A 350 20.09 9.95 -12.91
C SER A 350 21.52 10.38 -12.57
N GLU A 351 21.75 11.69 -12.49
CA GLU A 351 22.99 12.26 -11.94
C GLU A 351 23.05 12.18 -10.40
N LEU A 352 21.95 11.81 -9.74
CA LEU A 352 21.90 11.64 -8.29
C LEU A 352 22.69 10.41 -7.86
N ALA A 353 23.55 10.55 -6.86
CA ALA A 353 24.18 9.44 -6.17
C ALA A 353 23.24 8.87 -5.10
N GLU A 354 23.45 7.60 -4.69
CA GLU A 354 22.67 6.99 -3.60
C GLU A 354 22.77 7.78 -2.28
N SER A 355 23.91 8.45 -2.04
CA SER A 355 24.10 9.33 -0.89
C SER A 355 23.20 10.56 -0.91
N ASP A 356 22.87 11.08 -2.10
CA ASP A 356 22.08 12.31 -2.26
C ASP A 356 20.62 12.10 -1.90
N VAL A 357 20.12 10.88 -2.07
CA VAL A 357 18.73 10.48 -1.81
C VAL A 357 18.57 9.75 -0.48
N ARG A 358 19.60 9.76 0.37
CA ARG A 358 19.56 9.12 1.68
C ARG A 358 18.48 9.78 2.55
N GLY A 359 17.47 9.00 2.93
CA GLY A 359 16.30 9.48 3.68
C GLY A 359 15.16 10.00 2.81
N ASN A 360 15.29 9.90 1.48
CA ASN A 360 14.22 10.16 0.52
C ASN A 360 13.65 8.86 -0.06
N ILE A 361 14.51 7.85 -0.31
CA ILE A 361 14.11 6.55 -0.87
C ILE A 361 15.11 5.45 -0.46
N GLU A 362 14.64 4.21 -0.35
CA GLU A 362 15.44 3.00 -0.20
C GLU A 362 15.59 2.26 -1.54
N ASN A 363 16.61 1.41 -1.68
CA ASN A 363 16.87 0.65 -2.90
C ASN A 363 16.93 1.52 -4.16
N PHE A 364 17.66 2.64 -4.09
CA PHE A 364 17.75 3.60 -5.19
C PHE A 364 18.39 2.96 -6.43
N VAL A 365 17.81 3.24 -7.60
CA VAL A 365 18.23 2.66 -8.89
C VAL A 365 18.24 3.68 -10.03
N GLY A 366 17.99 4.96 -9.76
CA GLY A 366 17.73 5.96 -10.78
C GLY A 366 16.45 6.75 -10.50
N ALA A 367 16.03 7.56 -11.46
CA ALA A 367 14.88 8.44 -11.32
C ALA A 367 14.02 8.42 -12.59
N VAL A 368 12.70 8.49 -12.40
CA VAL A 368 11.76 8.65 -13.52
C VAL A 368 11.68 10.13 -13.87
N PRO A 369 12.04 10.54 -15.11
CA PRO A 369 11.94 11.93 -15.51
C PRO A 369 10.47 12.33 -15.71
N ILE A 370 10.05 13.42 -15.07
CA ILE A 370 8.74 14.05 -15.30
C ILE A 370 8.98 15.39 -16.03
N PRO A 371 8.32 15.63 -17.19
CA PRO A 371 8.47 16.88 -17.92
C PRO A 371 8.17 18.10 -17.06
N LEU A 372 9.07 19.07 -17.07
CA LEU A 372 8.98 20.33 -16.34
C LEU A 372 8.77 21.48 -17.32
N GLY A 373 7.80 22.34 -17.03
CA GLY A 373 7.62 23.59 -17.76
C GLY A 373 7.34 24.77 -16.82
N LEU A 374 7.10 25.94 -17.41
CA LEU A 374 6.82 27.18 -16.68
C LEU A 374 5.40 27.66 -16.93
N CYS A 375 4.68 27.96 -15.86
CA CYS A 375 3.40 28.65 -15.88
C CYS A 375 3.60 30.13 -15.55
N GLY A 376 3.05 31.03 -16.37
CA GLY A 376 3.09 32.47 -16.12
C GLY A 376 3.50 33.30 -17.34
N PRO A 377 3.97 34.55 -17.15
CA PRO A 377 4.16 35.21 -15.86
C PRO A 377 2.86 35.37 -15.06
N LEU A 378 2.94 35.46 -13.74
CA LEU A 378 1.81 35.73 -12.84
C LEU A 378 2.18 36.84 -11.85
N GLU A 379 1.39 37.91 -11.85
CA GLU A 379 1.57 39.07 -10.97
C GLU A 379 0.81 38.86 -9.66
N ILE A 380 1.54 38.85 -8.54
CA ILE A 380 0.99 38.56 -7.20
C ILE A 380 1.23 39.74 -6.27
N ARG A 381 0.19 40.12 -5.53
CA ARG A 381 0.19 41.15 -4.48
C ARG A 381 -0.27 40.54 -3.16
N GLY A 382 0.55 39.65 -2.63
CA GLY A 382 0.34 38.99 -1.35
C GLY A 382 0.98 39.71 -0.18
N ARG A 383 0.84 39.12 1.00
CA ARG A 383 1.61 39.55 2.19
C ARG A 383 3.04 39.03 2.11
N GLU A 384 3.22 37.82 1.63
CA GLU A 384 4.49 37.08 1.62
C GLU A 384 5.09 37.00 0.19
N ALA A 385 4.23 36.88 -0.83
CA ALA A 385 4.62 36.88 -2.24
C ALA A 385 4.22 38.19 -2.93
N ARG A 386 5.21 38.97 -3.39
CA ARG A 386 4.98 40.21 -4.16
C ARG A 386 5.84 40.25 -5.41
N GLY A 387 5.21 40.57 -6.54
CA GLY A 387 5.86 40.74 -7.85
C GLY A 387 5.42 39.71 -8.88
N THR A 388 6.20 39.60 -9.95
CA THR A 388 5.93 38.71 -11.08
C THR A 388 6.69 37.39 -10.96
N PHE A 389 5.99 36.27 -11.13
CA PHE A 389 6.57 34.93 -11.02
C PHE A 389 6.36 34.11 -12.30
N ALA A 390 7.38 33.37 -12.71
CA ALA A 390 7.25 32.23 -13.63
C ALA A 390 7.39 30.96 -12.80
N VAL A 391 6.33 30.16 -12.73
CA VAL A 391 6.20 29.09 -11.74
C VAL A 391 6.46 27.73 -12.38
N PRO A 392 7.45 26.96 -11.91
CA PRO A 392 7.69 25.61 -12.38
C PRO A 392 6.51 24.67 -12.11
N MET A 393 6.13 23.86 -13.09
CA MET A 393 5.09 22.82 -12.98
C MET A 393 5.56 21.56 -13.71
N ALA A 394 5.50 20.41 -13.04
CA ALA A 394 5.95 19.12 -13.58
C ALA A 394 4.73 18.21 -13.83
N THR A 395 4.49 17.79 -15.07
CA THR A 395 3.28 17.02 -15.40
C THR A 395 3.46 16.15 -16.64
N LEU A 396 2.63 15.11 -16.72
CA LEU A 396 2.45 14.27 -17.91
C LEU A 396 1.16 14.62 -18.67
N GLU A 397 0.31 15.48 -18.11
CA GLU A 397 -0.93 15.88 -18.75
C GLU A 397 -0.71 16.99 -19.78
N GLY A 398 -0.96 16.65 -21.05
CA GLY A 398 -0.96 17.62 -22.13
C GLY A 398 -1.96 18.75 -21.86
N THR A 399 -1.68 19.96 -22.36
CA THR A 399 -2.49 21.18 -22.18
C THR A 399 -2.53 21.81 -20.78
N LEU A 400 -2.11 21.11 -19.71
CA LEU A 400 -2.23 21.64 -18.34
C LEU A 400 -1.57 23.01 -18.18
N LEU A 401 -0.28 23.11 -18.49
CA LEU A 401 0.47 24.37 -18.36
C LEU A 401 -0.09 25.47 -19.28
N ALA A 402 -0.58 25.11 -20.47
CA ALA A 402 -1.18 26.06 -21.39
C ALA A 402 -2.50 26.63 -20.83
N SER A 403 -3.32 25.80 -20.19
CA SER A 403 -4.55 26.22 -19.51
C SER A 403 -4.26 27.16 -18.35
N TYR A 404 -3.33 26.77 -17.47
CA TYR A 404 -2.95 27.56 -16.29
C TYR A 404 -2.28 28.89 -16.70
N SER A 405 -1.42 28.89 -17.72
CA SER A 405 -0.80 30.11 -18.25
C SER A 405 -1.80 31.06 -18.90
N ARG A 406 -2.84 30.52 -19.56
CA ARG A 406 -3.94 31.34 -20.11
C ARG A 406 -4.70 32.05 -19.00
N GLY A 407 -5.03 31.34 -17.93
CA GLY A 407 -5.66 31.91 -16.74
C GLY A 407 -4.79 32.97 -16.08
N ALA A 408 -3.50 32.68 -15.87
CA ALA A 408 -2.54 33.65 -15.34
C ALA A 408 -2.47 34.94 -16.20
N LYS A 409 -2.49 34.79 -17.53
CA LYS A 409 -2.50 35.93 -18.46
C LYS A 409 -3.80 36.74 -18.37
N VAL A 410 -4.96 36.09 -18.24
CA VAL A 410 -6.26 36.75 -18.00
C VAL A 410 -6.23 37.53 -16.69
N MET A 411 -5.73 36.92 -15.62
CA MET A 411 -5.57 37.56 -14.31
C MET A 411 -4.67 38.79 -14.40
N ASN A 412 -3.48 38.67 -14.97
CA ASN A 412 -2.53 39.79 -15.10
C ASN A 412 -3.12 40.97 -15.89
N ARG A 413 -3.81 40.69 -17.01
CA ARG A 413 -4.47 41.73 -17.81
C ARG A 413 -5.64 42.39 -17.09
N SER A 414 -6.24 41.68 -16.14
CA SER A 414 -7.30 42.21 -15.28
C SER A 414 -6.77 42.88 -14.02
N GLY A 415 -5.45 42.92 -13.84
CA GLY A 415 -4.79 43.63 -12.75
C GLY A 415 -4.05 42.72 -11.78
N GLY A 416 -3.93 41.41 -12.00
CA GLY A 416 -3.14 40.48 -11.19
C GLY A 416 -3.92 39.78 -10.08
N CYS A 417 -3.20 39.14 -9.15
CA CYS A 417 -3.74 38.31 -8.07
C CYS A 417 -3.41 38.89 -6.69
N GLU A 418 -4.35 38.84 -5.75
CA GLU A 418 -4.11 39.11 -4.33
C GLU A 418 -4.14 37.79 -3.55
N THR A 419 -3.21 37.63 -2.60
CA THR A 419 -3.07 36.40 -1.83
C THR A 419 -2.91 36.67 -0.35
N LEU A 420 -3.35 35.72 0.49
CA LEU A 420 -3.23 35.80 1.94
C LEU A 420 -3.12 34.40 2.55
N VAL A 421 -2.04 34.15 3.30
CA VAL A 421 -2.01 33.09 4.31
C VAL A 421 -2.58 33.64 5.61
N TYR A 422 -3.75 33.15 6.03
CA TYR A 422 -4.45 33.63 7.23
C TYR A 422 -4.24 32.77 8.47
N ASP A 423 -3.71 31.55 8.31
CA ASP A 423 -3.43 30.62 9.40
C ASP A 423 -2.37 29.58 8.96
N ASP A 424 -1.62 29.01 9.90
CA ASP A 424 -0.55 28.05 9.62
C ASP A 424 -0.26 27.17 10.85
N TYR A 425 -0.69 25.92 10.77
CA TYR A 425 -0.38 24.92 11.81
C TYR A 425 -0.39 23.51 11.24
N PHE A 426 0.42 22.63 11.82
CA PHE A 426 0.36 21.20 11.58
C PHE A 426 -0.38 20.51 12.73
N LEU A 427 -1.24 19.54 12.43
CA LEU A 427 -2.02 18.80 13.42
C LEU A 427 -1.54 17.36 13.48
N ARG A 428 -1.28 16.86 14.69
CA ARG A 428 -0.94 15.46 14.93
C ARG A 428 -1.56 14.97 16.22
N ALA A 429 -2.07 13.75 16.24
CA ALA A 429 -2.64 13.14 17.43
C ALA A 429 -1.99 11.82 17.86
N THR A 430 -2.24 11.43 19.11
CA THR A 430 -2.07 10.08 19.64
C THR A 430 -3.40 9.61 20.24
N GLN A 431 -3.67 8.30 20.15
CA GLN A 431 -4.82 7.67 20.79
C GLN A 431 -4.36 6.94 22.05
N LEU A 432 -5.02 7.21 23.17
CA LEU A 432 -4.77 6.62 24.48
C LEU A 432 -6.05 5.94 24.97
N THR A 433 -6.05 4.62 25.10
CA THR A 433 -7.22 3.84 25.53
C THR A 433 -7.14 3.55 27.02
N THR A 434 -8.26 3.72 27.74
CA THR A 434 -8.40 3.39 29.17
C THR A 434 -9.36 2.22 29.39
N ASP A 435 -9.46 1.74 30.63
CA ASP A 435 -10.34 0.60 30.98
C ASP A 435 -11.83 0.96 31.08
N SER A 436 -12.18 2.25 31.19
CA SER A 436 -13.56 2.69 31.37
C SER A 436 -13.78 4.14 30.95
N LEU A 437 -15.04 4.54 30.75
CA LEU A 437 -15.38 5.94 30.43
C LEU A 437 -14.96 6.91 31.55
N ASP A 438 -15.04 6.48 32.82
CA ASP A 438 -14.50 7.24 33.96
C ASP A 438 -12.98 7.41 33.86
N GLY A 439 -12.28 6.33 33.49
CA GLY A 439 -10.85 6.36 33.20
C GLY A 439 -10.48 7.40 32.14
N SER A 440 -11.24 7.45 31.03
CA SER A 440 -11.04 8.44 29.97
C SER A 440 -11.29 9.87 30.44
N ALA A 441 -12.35 10.10 31.22
CA ALA A 441 -12.63 11.42 31.79
C ALA A 441 -11.53 11.88 32.75
N ARG A 442 -11.04 10.97 33.61
CA ARG A 442 -9.92 11.22 34.53
C ARG A 442 -8.62 11.46 33.79
N LEU A 443 -8.37 10.74 32.69
CA LEU A 443 -7.18 10.94 31.85
C LEU A 443 -7.20 12.33 31.22
N ILE A 444 -8.34 12.78 30.68
CA ILE A 444 -8.48 14.14 30.13
C ILE A 444 -8.26 15.19 31.23
N ALA A 445 -8.88 15.04 32.39
CA ALA A 445 -8.68 15.94 33.51
C ALA A 445 -7.20 16.01 33.94
N TRP A 446 -6.56 14.85 34.06
CA TRP A 446 -5.14 14.73 34.40
C TRP A 446 -4.24 15.44 33.37
N CYS A 447 -4.53 15.28 32.07
CA CYS A 447 -3.79 15.94 30.99
C CYS A 447 -4.01 17.46 31.02
N ARG A 448 -5.24 17.94 31.23
CA ARG A 448 -5.57 19.37 31.31
C ARG A 448 -4.81 20.09 32.43
N GLU A 449 -4.72 19.47 33.60
CA GLU A 449 -3.93 19.99 34.72
C GLU A 449 -2.42 20.09 34.43
N ARG A 450 -1.94 19.40 33.39
CA ARG A 450 -0.52 19.26 33.04
C ARG A 450 -0.23 19.71 31.61
N GLU A 451 -1.10 20.51 31.01
CA GLU A 451 -0.92 21.00 29.64
C GLU A 451 0.38 21.78 29.48
N ASP A 452 0.81 22.54 30.49
CA ASP A 452 2.09 23.25 30.46
C ASP A 452 3.28 22.28 30.36
N VAL A 453 3.26 21.19 31.14
CA VAL A 453 4.31 20.15 31.08
C VAL A 453 4.27 19.42 29.74
N ILE A 454 3.08 19.07 29.24
CA ILE A 454 2.90 18.44 27.92
C ILE A 454 3.45 19.36 26.82
N ARG A 455 3.18 20.67 26.92
CA ARG A 455 3.67 21.69 26.00
C ARG A 455 5.19 21.79 26.02
N GLU A 456 5.79 21.83 27.20
CA GLU A 456 7.25 21.86 27.38
C GLU A 456 7.92 20.62 26.76
N ILE A 457 7.35 19.43 26.99
CA ILE A 457 7.86 18.17 26.41
C ILE A 457 7.82 18.20 24.88
N ALA A 458 6.69 18.64 24.31
CA ALA A 458 6.53 18.73 22.86
C ALA A 458 7.52 19.72 22.23
N VAL A 459 7.60 20.94 22.77
CA VAL A 459 8.51 22.01 22.31
C VAL A 459 9.98 21.58 22.47
N GLY A 460 10.31 20.86 23.55
CA GLY A 460 11.65 20.33 23.80
C GLY A 460 12.18 19.37 22.72
N SER A 461 11.30 18.82 21.88
CA SER A 461 11.67 17.90 20.80
C SER A 461 12.42 18.54 19.63
N SER A 462 12.21 19.85 19.40
CA SER A 462 12.71 20.62 18.25
C SER A 462 12.63 22.13 18.50
N ARG A 463 13.72 22.85 18.17
CA ARG A 463 13.77 24.33 18.23
C ARG A 463 12.81 25.07 17.29
N HIS A 464 12.25 24.37 16.30
CA HIS A 464 11.35 24.95 15.29
C HIS A 464 9.87 24.63 15.57
N LEU A 465 9.59 23.86 16.63
CA LEU A 465 8.24 23.46 16.99
C LEU A 465 7.69 24.38 18.07
N GLY A 466 6.52 24.96 17.81
CA GLY A 466 5.67 25.55 18.83
C GLY A 466 4.38 24.75 18.96
N VAL A 467 3.76 24.73 20.14
CA VAL A 467 2.41 24.19 20.32
C VAL A 467 1.48 25.38 20.54
N ALA A 468 0.44 25.49 19.73
CA ALA A 468 -0.60 26.50 19.85
C ALA A 468 -1.74 26.00 20.75
N GLU A 469 -2.22 24.78 20.49
CA GLU A 469 -3.39 24.19 21.15
C GLU A 469 -3.16 22.71 21.42
N ILE A 470 -3.69 22.23 22.54
CA ILE A 470 -3.81 20.82 22.87
C ILE A 470 -5.32 20.54 22.97
N SER A 471 -5.81 19.56 22.23
CA SER A 471 -7.23 19.18 22.24
C SER A 471 -7.40 17.71 22.55
N TYR A 472 -8.58 17.36 23.04
CA TYR A 472 -8.92 16.00 23.47
C TYR A 472 -10.28 15.64 22.88
N ASP A 473 -10.31 14.62 22.02
CA ASP A 473 -11.54 14.00 21.52
C ASP A 473 -11.74 12.63 22.21
N CYS A 474 -12.99 12.19 22.40
CA CYS A 474 -13.30 10.86 22.95
C CYS A 474 -14.03 10.00 21.93
N ALA A 475 -13.61 8.74 21.81
CA ALA A 475 -14.30 7.69 21.08
C ALA A 475 -14.35 6.43 21.94
N GLY A 476 -15.48 6.19 22.61
CA GLY A 476 -15.58 5.14 23.63
C GLY A 476 -14.59 5.38 24.77
N THR A 477 -13.81 4.36 25.13
CA THR A 477 -12.75 4.47 26.16
C THR A 477 -11.43 5.03 25.63
N SER A 478 -11.37 5.42 24.35
CA SER A 478 -10.19 6.04 23.74
C SER A 478 -10.26 7.56 23.81
N VAL A 479 -9.15 8.17 24.22
CA VAL A 479 -8.88 9.61 24.23
C VAL A 479 -7.89 9.92 23.11
N ILE A 480 -8.29 10.77 22.18
CA ILE A 480 -7.43 11.26 21.10
C ILE A 480 -6.87 12.61 21.54
N LEU A 481 -5.61 12.62 21.96
CA LEU A 481 -4.87 13.84 22.31
C LEU A 481 -4.23 14.39 21.04
N SER A 482 -4.66 15.58 20.62
CA SER A 482 -4.14 16.26 19.42
C SER A 482 -3.28 17.46 19.81
N LEU A 483 -2.13 17.60 19.15
CA LEU A 483 -1.29 18.79 19.21
C LEU A 483 -1.44 19.59 17.92
N ARG A 484 -1.86 20.86 18.05
CA ARG A 484 -1.77 21.87 16.99
C ARG A 484 -0.44 22.60 17.12
N CYS A 485 0.45 22.42 16.16
CA CYS A 485 1.82 22.90 16.23
C CYS A 485 2.19 23.87 15.10
N THR A 486 3.06 24.82 15.37
CA THR A 486 3.81 25.54 14.32
C THR A 486 5.10 24.77 14.00
N THR A 487 5.54 24.81 12.74
CA THR A 487 6.65 23.95 12.25
C THR A 487 7.73 24.72 11.50
N GLY A 488 7.70 26.06 11.57
CA GLY A 488 8.54 26.94 10.77
C GLY A 488 8.32 26.72 9.28
N ASP A 489 9.41 26.52 8.55
CA ASP A 489 9.40 26.31 7.09
C ASP A 489 9.39 24.84 6.67
N ALA A 490 9.53 23.93 7.63
CA ALA A 490 9.35 22.51 7.38
C ALA A 490 7.86 22.21 7.24
N MET A 491 7.55 21.24 6.39
CA MET A 491 6.19 20.73 6.26
C MET A 491 5.66 20.19 7.61
N GLY A 492 6.52 19.56 8.42
CA GLY A 492 6.25 19.33 9.84
C GLY A 492 5.94 17.90 10.27
N SER A 493 5.58 17.00 9.35
CA SER A 493 5.09 15.64 9.70
C SER A 493 6.01 14.87 10.66
N ASN A 494 7.30 14.71 10.33
CA ASN A 494 8.25 14.01 11.20
C ASN A 494 8.49 14.73 12.54
N MET A 495 8.54 16.07 12.51
CA MET A 495 8.79 16.90 13.68
C MET A 495 7.66 16.76 14.70
N VAL A 496 6.42 16.86 14.25
CA VAL A 496 5.26 16.77 15.14
C VAL A 496 4.98 15.32 15.57
N SER A 497 5.23 14.33 14.70
CA SER A 497 5.16 12.90 15.10
C SER A 497 6.13 12.57 16.24
N LYS A 498 7.35 13.11 16.21
CA LYS A 498 8.31 12.98 17.31
C LYS A 498 7.79 13.63 18.60
N ALA A 499 7.27 14.85 18.51
CA ALA A 499 6.70 15.55 19.67
C ALA A 499 5.54 14.78 20.30
N VAL A 500 4.61 14.28 19.48
CA VAL A 500 3.46 13.49 19.94
C VAL A 500 3.90 12.16 20.55
N SER A 501 4.93 11.51 20.02
CA SER A 501 5.51 10.30 20.63
C SER A 501 6.07 10.56 22.03
N LEU A 502 6.78 11.68 22.23
CA LEU A 502 7.29 12.05 23.56
C LEU A 502 6.16 12.37 24.54
N VAL A 503 5.12 13.07 24.07
CA VAL A 503 3.93 13.36 24.87
C VAL A 503 3.17 12.08 25.24
N SER A 504 2.94 11.17 24.29
CA SER A 504 2.29 9.87 24.52
C SER A 504 3.03 9.09 25.61
N ASN A 505 4.35 8.94 25.44
CA ASN A 505 5.21 8.26 26.41
C ASN A 505 5.12 8.87 27.82
N TYR A 506 5.08 10.20 27.92
CA TYR A 506 4.95 10.88 29.20
C TYR A 506 3.58 10.61 29.83
N VAL A 507 2.48 10.78 29.09
CA VAL A 507 1.13 10.58 29.60
C VAL A 507 0.92 9.12 30.05
N THR A 508 1.35 8.17 29.23
CA THR A 508 1.25 6.72 29.53
C THR A 508 2.02 6.36 30.80
N LYS A 509 3.24 6.86 30.97
CA LYS A 509 4.06 6.55 32.16
C LYS A 509 3.60 7.21 33.45
N ASN A 510 3.00 8.41 33.38
CA ASN A 510 2.75 9.23 34.57
C ASN A 510 1.28 9.30 34.99
N SER A 511 0.33 8.96 34.12
CA SER A 511 -1.09 8.98 34.48
C SER A 511 -1.53 7.72 35.25
N GLY A 512 -0.96 6.56 34.91
CA GLY A 512 -1.43 5.26 35.42
C GLY A 512 -2.84 4.87 34.92
N LEU A 513 -3.36 5.56 33.88
CA LEU A 513 -4.72 5.38 33.36
C LEU A 513 -4.77 4.78 31.95
N VAL A 514 -3.63 4.75 31.25
CA VAL A 514 -3.53 4.28 29.86
C VAL A 514 -3.26 2.78 29.84
N ARG A 515 -4.15 2.03 29.18
CA ARG A 515 -4.02 0.59 28.92
C ARG A 515 -3.29 0.30 27.60
N GLU A 516 -3.60 1.08 26.57
CA GLU A 516 -3.07 0.90 25.22
C GLU A 516 -2.87 2.27 24.56
N GLU A 517 -1.83 2.41 23.73
CA GLU A 517 -1.57 3.63 22.97
C GLU A 517 -1.29 3.33 21.49
N PHE A 518 -1.74 4.24 20.62
CA PHE A 518 -1.37 4.27 19.20
C PHE A 518 -0.77 5.63 18.86
N VAL A 519 0.44 5.60 18.30
CA VAL A 519 1.22 6.81 18.01
C VAL A 519 2.07 6.66 16.75
N PRO A 520 2.05 7.62 15.81
CA PRO A 520 1.02 8.66 15.68
C PRO A 520 -0.34 8.06 15.31
N TYR A 521 -1.42 8.71 15.71
CA TYR A 521 -2.76 8.36 15.25
C TYR A 521 -2.84 8.53 13.71
N PRO A 522 -3.33 7.51 12.95
CA PRO A 522 -3.17 7.45 11.50
C PRO A 522 -4.18 8.34 10.74
N GLU A 523 -4.08 9.66 10.92
CA GLU A 523 -4.97 10.67 10.31
C GLU A 523 -4.40 11.34 9.05
N ASP A 524 -3.12 11.11 8.76
CA ASP A 524 -2.44 11.70 7.60
C ASP A 524 -2.70 10.94 6.31
N LYS A 525 -2.53 11.69 5.22
CA LYS A 525 -2.72 11.30 3.83
C LYS A 525 -4.17 10.86 3.57
N LYS A 526 -5.11 11.44 4.32
CA LYS A 526 -6.55 11.13 4.31
C LYS A 526 -7.38 12.40 4.33
N ASN A 527 -8.38 12.47 3.46
CA ASN A 527 -9.29 13.59 3.38
C ASN A 527 -10.28 13.58 4.56
N ILE A 528 -9.96 14.30 5.64
CA ILE A 528 -10.79 14.44 6.84
C ILE A 528 -11.17 15.93 7.00
N PRO A 529 -12.35 16.37 6.51
CA PRO A 529 -12.72 17.79 6.46
C PRO A 529 -12.63 18.56 7.79
N ALA A 530 -12.85 17.88 8.92
CA ALA A 530 -12.77 18.48 10.25
C ALA A 530 -11.34 18.63 10.80
N ARG A 531 -10.34 17.96 10.19
CA ARG A 531 -8.96 17.89 10.70
C ARG A 531 -7.95 18.57 9.78
N LYS A 532 -8.29 19.80 9.36
CA LYS A 532 -7.49 20.69 8.51
C LYS A 532 -6.14 21.01 9.15
N LYS A 533 -5.10 21.15 8.34
CA LYS A 533 -3.72 21.49 8.75
C LYS A 533 -2.89 22.03 7.57
N GLY A 534 -1.67 22.48 7.83
CA GLY A 534 -0.84 23.23 6.91
C GLY A 534 -1.20 24.72 6.88
N LYS A 535 -0.81 25.38 5.79
CA LYS A 535 -1.11 26.78 5.51
C LYS A 535 -2.55 26.89 5.04
N LYS A 536 -3.29 27.85 5.57
CA LYS A 536 -4.60 28.22 5.06
C LYS A 536 -4.46 29.46 4.20
N VAL A 537 -4.69 29.31 2.91
CA VAL A 537 -4.36 30.33 1.91
C VAL A 537 -5.55 30.64 1.03
N ILE A 538 -5.70 31.92 0.69
CA ILE A 538 -6.70 32.44 -0.23
C ILE A 538 -5.96 33.15 -1.36
N ALA A 539 -6.42 32.96 -2.59
CA ALA A 539 -6.07 33.80 -3.73
C ALA A 539 -7.35 34.39 -4.32
N ARG A 540 -7.33 35.67 -4.70
CA ARG A 540 -8.43 36.33 -5.40
C ARG A 540 -7.94 37.21 -6.53
N THR A 541 -8.79 37.39 -7.54
CA THR A 541 -8.55 38.29 -8.67
C THR A 541 -9.88 38.90 -9.10
N VAL A 542 -9.82 40.07 -9.74
CA VAL A 542 -10.98 40.73 -10.35
C VAL A 542 -10.80 40.65 -11.85
N LEU A 543 -11.79 40.10 -12.54
CA LEU A 543 -11.79 39.87 -13.98
C LEU A 543 -12.64 40.91 -14.70
N LYS A 544 -12.09 41.47 -15.78
CA LYS A 544 -12.77 42.46 -16.62
C LYS A 544 -13.39 41.81 -17.85
N GLU A 545 -14.59 42.25 -18.22
CA GLU A 545 -15.35 41.68 -19.35
C GLU A 545 -14.58 41.74 -20.67
N ASP A 546 -13.96 42.87 -20.99
CA ASP A 546 -13.19 43.07 -22.22
C ASP A 546 -12.00 42.10 -22.32
N VAL A 547 -11.30 41.89 -21.20
CA VAL A 547 -10.16 40.97 -21.10
C VAL A 547 -10.62 39.53 -21.29
N VAL A 548 -11.60 39.07 -20.51
CA VAL A 548 -12.07 37.67 -20.57
C VAL A 548 -12.63 37.36 -21.94
N ARG A 549 -13.48 38.24 -22.50
CA ARG A 549 -14.08 38.05 -23.82
C ARG A 549 -13.04 37.99 -24.93
N THR A 550 -12.06 38.90 -24.92
CA THR A 550 -11.00 38.94 -25.95
C THR A 550 -10.10 37.71 -25.88
N MET A 551 -9.78 37.23 -24.67
CA MET A 551 -8.81 36.17 -24.48
C MET A 551 -9.39 34.76 -24.52
N THR A 552 -10.67 34.61 -24.19
CA THR A 552 -11.30 33.29 -24.00
C THR A 552 -12.55 33.08 -24.85
N ARG A 553 -13.09 34.15 -25.45
CA ARG A 553 -14.37 34.17 -26.18
C ARG A 553 -15.60 33.88 -25.30
N VAL A 554 -15.44 33.95 -23.97
CA VAL A 554 -16.48 33.74 -22.96
C VAL A 554 -16.80 35.07 -22.28
N GLY A 555 -18.06 35.31 -21.89
CA GLY A 555 -18.45 36.47 -21.08
C GLY A 555 -18.41 36.18 -19.58
N LEU A 556 -18.36 37.23 -18.74
CA LEU A 556 -18.31 37.07 -17.28
C LEU A 556 -19.53 36.32 -16.72
N ASP A 557 -20.74 36.56 -17.25
CA ASP A 557 -21.95 35.86 -16.82
C ASP A 557 -21.87 34.34 -17.03
N GLN A 558 -21.34 33.92 -18.18
CA GLN A 558 -21.16 32.50 -18.49
C GLN A 558 -20.14 31.86 -17.54
N LEU A 559 -19.03 32.55 -17.31
CA LEU A 559 -17.98 32.09 -16.40
C LEU A 559 -18.51 31.97 -14.96
N ALA A 560 -19.20 32.99 -14.47
CA ALA A 560 -19.78 33.01 -13.14
C ALA A 560 -20.88 31.94 -12.97
N SER A 561 -21.72 31.75 -13.98
CA SER A 561 -22.73 30.70 -14.01
C SER A 561 -22.09 29.30 -13.92
N TYR A 562 -21.04 29.04 -14.71
CA TYR A 562 -20.33 27.77 -14.68
C TYR A 562 -19.71 27.50 -13.30
N ILE A 563 -18.96 28.46 -12.74
CA ILE A 563 -18.32 28.31 -11.42
C ILE A 563 -19.37 28.00 -10.35
N ARG A 564 -20.46 28.77 -10.28
CA ARG A 564 -21.52 28.56 -9.28
C ARG A 564 -22.23 27.22 -9.48
N ASN A 565 -22.62 26.88 -10.70
CA ASN A 565 -23.38 25.66 -10.97
C ASN A 565 -22.53 24.40 -10.73
N TYR A 566 -21.24 24.44 -11.11
CA TYR A 566 -20.32 23.33 -10.84
C TYR A 566 -20.09 23.15 -9.33
N LYS A 567 -19.87 24.26 -8.61
CA LYS A 567 -19.78 24.27 -7.13
C LYS A 567 -21.03 23.65 -6.49
N ASN A 568 -22.22 24.03 -6.95
CA ASN A 568 -23.50 23.50 -6.45
C ASN A 568 -23.65 22.00 -6.74
N ALA A 569 -23.23 21.52 -7.91
CA ALA A 569 -23.25 20.10 -8.24
C ALA A 569 -22.33 19.29 -7.33
N LEU A 570 -21.11 19.77 -7.08
CA LEU A 570 -20.19 19.13 -6.15
C LEU A 570 -20.75 19.09 -4.72
N ALA A 571 -21.34 20.19 -4.27
CA ALA A 571 -21.97 20.27 -2.95
C ALA A 571 -23.16 19.31 -2.81
N LEU A 572 -24.00 19.20 -3.85
CA LEU A 572 -25.14 18.28 -3.88
C LEU A 572 -24.72 16.81 -3.69
N HIS A 573 -23.54 16.45 -4.18
CA HIS A 573 -22.98 15.10 -4.05
C HIS A 573 -22.07 14.91 -2.83
N GLY A 574 -22.04 15.86 -1.89
CA GLY A 574 -21.25 15.75 -0.67
C GLY A 574 -19.73 15.79 -0.91
N SER A 575 -19.29 16.40 -2.00
CA SER A 575 -17.85 16.51 -2.29
C SER A 575 -17.14 17.30 -1.18
N PRO A 576 -16.03 16.79 -0.62
CA PRO A 576 -15.21 17.51 0.36
C PRO A 576 -14.39 18.65 -0.29
N SER A 577 -14.44 18.78 -1.62
CA SER A 577 -13.74 19.80 -2.38
C SER A 577 -14.65 20.40 -3.44
N LEU A 578 -14.74 21.72 -3.47
CA LEU A 578 -15.67 22.50 -4.27
C LEU A 578 -14.91 23.39 -5.27
N ASN A 579 -14.08 22.75 -6.09
CA ASN A 579 -13.30 23.38 -7.16
C ASN A 579 -13.42 22.57 -8.45
N ILE A 580 -12.95 23.12 -9.57
CA ILE A 580 -13.11 22.52 -10.90
C ILE A 580 -12.00 21.51 -11.18
N HIS A 581 -10.73 21.86 -10.94
CA HIS A 581 -9.61 21.02 -11.35
C HIS A 581 -8.35 21.19 -10.48
N ALA A 582 -8.52 21.50 -9.19
CA ALA A 582 -7.41 21.91 -8.35
C ALA A 582 -6.39 20.79 -8.09
N VAL A 583 -6.85 19.52 -8.01
CA VAL A 583 -5.97 18.34 -7.81
C VAL A 583 -4.87 18.30 -8.86
N ASN A 584 -5.18 18.64 -10.11
CA ASN A 584 -4.25 18.47 -11.22
C ASN A 584 -3.09 19.49 -11.18
N GLY A 585 -3.41 20.78 -11.02
CA GLY A 585 -2.38 21.80 -10.81
C GLY A 585 -1.59 21.58 -9.53
N MET A 586 -2.26 21.13 -8.46
CA MET A 586 -1.61 20.83 -7.19
C MET A 586 -0.59 19.69 -7.34
N ALA A 587 -0.94 18.62 -8.06
CA ALA A 587 -0.02 17.53 -8.37
C ALA A 587 1.21 18.02 -9.14
N ALA A 588 1.00 18.93 -10.10
CA ALA A 588 2.09 19.46 -10.90
C ALA A 588 3.04 20.39 -10.12
N LEU A 589 2.49 21.19 -9.20
CA LEU A 589 3.27 22.04 -8.30
C LEU A 589 3.99 21.21 -7.23
N PHE A 590 3.33 20.20 -6.65
CA PHE A 590 3.94 19.32 -5.64
C PHE A 590 5.13 18.57 -6.21
N GLN A 591 4.98 17.99 -7.40
CA GLN A 591 6.09 17.35 -8.12
C GLN A 591 7.20 18.34 -8.44
N ALA A 592 6.88 19.52 -8.97
CA ALA A 592 7.89 20.52 -9.33
C ALA A 592 8.70 21.01 -8.12
N PHE A 593 8.09 21.13 -6.95
CA PHE A 593 8.72 21.68 -5.74
C PHE A 593 9.20 20.62 -4.74
N GLY A 594 9.16 19.33 -5.08
CA GLY A 594 9.64 18.25 -4.20
C GLY A 594 8.83 18.10 -2.92
N GLN A 595 7.52 18.36 -2.98
CA GLN A 595 6.58 18.21 -1.86
C GLN A 595 6.11 16.75 -1.75
N ASP A 596 5.58 16.36 -0.58
CA ASP A 596 5.08 14.99 -0.38
C ASP A 596 3.75 14.78 -1.13
N MET A 597 3.82 14.03 -2.22
CA MET A 597 2.69 13.72 -3.11
C MET A 597 1.53 13.02 -2.41
N ALA A 598 1.77 12.30 -1.31
CA ALA A 598 0.71 11.59 -0.62
C ALA A 598 -0.26 12.54 0.12
N TYR A 599 0.11 13.81 0.33
CA TYR A 599 -0.82 14.82 0.86
C TYR A 599 -1.72 15.43 -0.21
N LEU A 600 -1.59 15.06 -1.49
CA LEU A 600 -2.40 15.62 -2.56
C LEU A 600 -3.91 15.50 -2.29
N GLY A 601 -4.36 14.37 -1.75
CA GLY A 601 -5.76 14.14 -1.40
C GLY A 601 -6.30 15.07 -0.29
N GLU A 602 -5.43 15.55 0.60
CA GLU A 602 -5.76 16.53 1.63
C GLU A 602 -5.63 17.97 1.13
N CYS A 603 -4.54 18.26 0.42
CA CYS A 603 -4.20 19.61 -0.04
C CYS A 603 -5.08 20.11 -1.18
N SER A 604 -5.70 19.19 -1.93
CA SER A 604 -6.65 19.52 -3.00
C SER A 604 -8.04 19.90 -2.50
N GLN A 605 -8.29 19.85 -1.18
CA GLN A 605 -9.46 20.50 -0.59
C GLN A 605 -9.42 22.00 -0.90
N GLY A 606 -10.46 22.50 -1.55
CA GLY A 606 -10.55 23.91 -1.86
C GLY A 606 -11.95 24.32 -2.27
N VAL A 607 -12.25 25.60 -2.10
CA VAL A 607 -13.50 26.21 -2.55
C VAL A 607 -13.17 27.29 -3.56
N VAL A 608 -13.73 27.17 -4.77
CA VAL A 608 -13.69 28.23 -5.77
C VAL A 608 -15.01 28.97 -5.71
N ASP A 609 -14.95 30.30 -5.59
CA ASP A 609 -16.14 31.14 -5.56
C ASP A 609 -16.01 32.35 -6.45
N CYS A 610 -17.15 32.94 -6.81
CA CYS A 610 -17.20 34.17 -7.60
C CYS A 610 -18.38 35.05 -7.23
N GLN A 611 -18.19 36.36 -7.36
CA GLN A 611 -19.23 37.37 -7.15
C GLN A 611 -19.01 38.57 -8.06
N PHE A 612 -20.10 39.18 -8.52
CA PHE A 612 -20.02 40.44 -9.25
C PHE A 612 -19.81 41.60 -8.30
N LEU A 613 -18.89 42.50 -8.65
CA LEU A 613 -18.68 43.77 -7.96
C LEU A 613 -19.66 44.82 -8.48
N PRO A 614 -19.89 45.92 -7.74
CA PRO A 614 -20.70 47.04 -8.22
C PRO A 614 -20.23 47.65 -9.54
N SER A 615 -18.95 47.47 -9.92
CA SER A 615 -18.40 47.89 -11.21
C SER A 615 -18.91 47.07 -12.40
N GLY A 616 -19.52 45.90 -12.16
CA GLY A 616 -19.84 44.90 -13.18
C GLY A 616 -18.71 43.91 -13.46
N ASP A 617 -17.53 44.10 -12.86
CA ASP A 617 -16.43 43.13 -12.94
C ASP A 617 -16.72 41.89 -12.07
N LEU A 618 -16.08 40.77 -12.39
CA LEU A 618 -16.25 39.51 -11.65
C LEU A 618 -15.06 39.26 -10.73
N GLU A 619 -15.28 39.26 -9.42
CA GLU A 619 -14.31 38.73 -8.48
C GLU A 619 -14.38 37.20 -8.47
N VAL A 620 -13.21 36.56 -8.57
CA VAL A 620 -13.05 35.10 -8.46
C VAL A 620 -12.00 34.79 -7.41
N SER A 621 -12.25 33.80 -6.57
CA SER A 621 -11.32 33.40 -5.52
C SER A 621 -11.21 31.87 -5.41
N ILE A 622 -10.08 31.42 -4.89
CA ILE A 622 -9.88 30.06 -4.40
C ILE A 622 -9.41 30.12 -2.95
N THR A 623 -10.05 29.34 -2.09
CA THR A 623 -9.67 29.14 -0.70
C THR A 623 -9.17 27.71 -0.51
N LEU A 624 -7.93 27.55 -0.08
CA LEU A 624 -7.30 26.28 0.26
C LEU A 624 -7.15 26.21 1.79
N PRO A 625 -8.08 25.53 2.50
CA PRO A 625 -8.06 25.44 3.95
C PRO A 625 -7.00 24.47 4.51
N THR A 626 -6.37 23.70 3.64
CA THR A 626 -5.34 22.70 3.96
C THR A 626 -4.29 22.78 2.86
N LEU A 627 -3.13 23.39 3.11
CA LEU A 627 -2.00 23.35 2.18
C LEU A 627 -0.71 23.02 2.91
N ILE A 628 -0.33 21.75 2.83
CA ILE A 628 0.78 21.17 3.56
C ILE A 628 2.01 21.20 2.66
N VAL A 629 2.82 22.25 2.80
CA VAL A 629 4.03 22.48 2.00
C VAL A 629 5.18 22.93 2.88
N GLY A 630 6.40 22.66 2.43
CA GLY A 630 7.64 23.07 3.08
C GLY A 630 8.67 23.56 2.08
N THR A 631 9.61 24.36 2.58
CA THR A 631 10.75 24.88 1.80
C THR A 631 12.10 24.38 2.32
N VAL A 632 12.04 23.54 3.36
CA VAL A 632 13.15 22.78 3.93
C VAL A 632 12.70 21.35 4.29
N GLY A 633 13.62 20.39 4.20
CA GLY A 633 13.40 18.99 4.56
C GLY A 633 12.66 18.16 3.51
N GLY A 634 12.66 16.84 3.67
CA GLY A 634 12.06 15.92 2.70
C GLY A 634 12.72 16.03 1.32
N GLY A 635 11.89 16.08 0.27
CA GLY A 635 12.38 16.20 -1.12
C GLY A 635 13.05 17.54 -1.43
N THR A 636 12.73 18.62 -0.70
CA THR A 636 13.16 19.99 -1.08
C THR A 636 14.68 20.19 -1.09
N GLY A 637 15.44 19.31 -0.45
CA GLY A 637 16.90 19.34 -0.41
C GLY A 637 17.57 18.83 -1.69
N LEU A 638 16.88 18.06 -2.53
CA LEU A 638 17.46 17.50 -3.75
C LEU A 638 17.74 18.62 -4.78
N PRO A 639 18.82 18.50 -5.58
CA PRO A 639 19.28 19.57 -6.47
C PRO A 639 18.21 20.16 -7.40
N ALA A 640 17.40 19.31 -8.02
CA ALA A 640 16.33 19.74 -8.93
C ALA A 640 15.26 20.57 -8.19
N PHE A 641 14.78 20.09 -7.05
CA PHE A 641 13.73 20.77 -6.27
C PHE A 641 14.24 22.04 -5.58
N ARG A 642 15.51 22.06 -5.17
CA ARG A 642 16.17 23.29 -4.73
C ARG A 642 16.20 24.34 -5.84
N THR A 643 16.47 23.92 -7.08
CA THR A 643 16.49 24.81 -8.25
C THR A 643 15.11 25.36 -8.55
N THR A 644 14.07 24.52 -8.62
CA THR A 644 12.70 24.97 -8.90
C THR A 644 12.16 25.88 -7.81
N LEU A 645 12.41 25.59 -6.53
CA LEU A 645 12.09 26.49 -5.43
C LEU A 645 12.86 27.82 -5.53
N SER A 646 14.10 27.80 -6.02
CA SER A 646 14.91 29.03 -6.19
C SER A 646 14.42 29.90 -7.34
N ILE A 647 13.84 29.34 -8.40
CA ILE A 647 13.21 30.10 -9.51
C ILE A 647 12.13 31.06 -8.99
N VAL A 648 11.38 30.64 -7.97
CA VAL A 648 10.33 31.46 -7.34
C VAL A 648 10.76 32.08 -6.00
N ASP A 649 12.06 32.07 -5.71
CA ASP A 649 12.66 32.56 -4.47
C ASP A 649 11.95 32.02 -3.20
N CYS A 650 11.72 30.72 -3.19
CA CYS A 650 11.08 29.99 -2.09
C CYS A 650 12.00 28.94 -1.44
N TYR A 651 13.26 28.77 -1.84
CA TYR A 651 14.16 27.85 -1.15
C TYR A 651 14.71 28.42 0.16
N GLY A 652 14.62 27.65 1.26
CA GLY A 652 15.19 27.98 2.57
C GLY A 652 14.17 28.47 3.61
N ALA A 653 14.69 29.07 4.68
CA ALA A 653 13.89 29.57 5.80
C ALA A 653 13.14 30.88 5.48
N GLY A 654 12.03 31.12 6.16
CA GLY A 654 11.14 32.28 6.02
C GLY A 654 10.31 32.30 4.73
N LYS A 655 10.14 31.17 4.04
CA LYS A 655 9.62 31.11 2.66
C LYS A 655 8.44 30.17 2.45
N ALA A 656 8.08 29.34 3.42
CA ALA A 656 6.98 28.38 3.24
C ALA A 656 5.61 29.05 2.99
N LYS A 657 5.35 30.20 3.61
CA LYS A 657 4.11 30.97 3.36
C LYS A 657 4.11 31.67 2.01
N LYS A 658 5.27 32.18 1.57
CA LYS A 658 5.45 32.74 0.22
C LYS A 658 5.16 31.69 -0.85
N LEU A 659 5.67 30.46 -0.67
CA LEU A 659 5.37 29.34 -1.56
C LEU A 659 3.86 29.05 -1.61
N ALA A 660 3.19 29.00 -0.45
CA ALA A 660 1.74 28.78 -0.36
C ALA A 660 0.94 29.85 -1.11
N GLU A 661 1.30 31.13 -0.99
CA GLU A 661 0.67 32.23 -1.74
C GLU A 661 0.85 32.08 -3.26
N ILE A 662 2.07 31.76 -3.71
CA ILE A 662 2.36 31.54 -5.14
C ILE A 662 1.55 30.37 -5.69
N MET A 663 1.51 29.25 -4.97
CA MET A 663 0.74 28.08 -5.37
C MET A 663 -0.76 28.40 -5.47
N ALA A 664 -1.34 29.08 -4.48
CA ALA A 664 -2.75 29.46 -4.51
C ALA A 664 -3.09 30.36 -5.71
N ALA A 665 -2.21 31.30 -6.06
CA ALA A 665 -2.40 32.17 -7.22
C ALA A 665 -2.36 31.38 -8.55
N VAL A 666 -1.43 30.43 -8.69
CA VAL A 666 -1.37 29.55 -9.86
C VAL A 666 -2.61 28.67 -9.94
N MET A 667 -3.07 28.14 -8.81
CA MET A 667 -4.31 27.35 -8.76
C MET A 667 -5.51 28.15 -9.22
N LEU A 668 -5.66 29.40 -8.77
CA LEU A 668 -6.73 30.29 -9.25
C LEU A 668 -6.68 30.50 -10.77
N GLY A 669 -5.47 30.68 -11.33
CA GLY A 669 -5.27 30.75 -12.77
C GLY A 669 -5.73 29.48 -13.49
N GLY A 670 -5.40 28.31 -12.95
CA GLY A 670 -5.88 27.03 -13.47
C GLY A 670 -7.40 26.90 -13.48
N GLU A 671 -8.06 27.29 -12.39
CA GLU A 671 -9.53 27.26 -12.26
C GLU A 671 -10.21 28.16 -13.29
N ILE A 672 -9.72 29.39 -13.46
CA ILE A 672 -10.22 30.34 -14.46
C ILE A 672 -9.98 29.81 -15.89
N GLY A 673 -8.78 29.29 -16.15
CA GLY A 673 -8.41 28.73 -17.46
C GLY A 673 -9.28 27.53 -17.84
N CYS A 674 -9.53 26.62 -16.89
CA CYS A 674 -10.38 25.46 -17.07
C CYS A 674 -11.84 25.87 -17.28
N ALA A 675 -12.40 26.72 -16.40
CA ALA A 675 -13.76 27.21 -16.51
C ALA A 675 -14.03 27.88 -17.88
N ALA A 676 -13.10 28.72 -18.32
CA ALA A 676 -13.18 29.38 -19.62
C ALA A 676 -13.16 28.38 -20.80
N ALA A 677 -12.29 27.37 -20.75
CA ALA A 677 -12.21 26.33 -21.78
C ALA A 677 -13.48 25.45 -21.84
N GLN A 678 -14.11 25.19 -20.69
CA GLN A 678 -15.39 24.48 -20.62
C GLN A 678 -16.52 25.32 -21.21
N CYS A 679 -16.59 26.60 -20.85
CA CYS A 679 -17.60 27.52 -21.38
C CYS A 679 -17.48 27.75 -22.90
N SER A 680 -16.26 27.74 -23.45
CA SER A 680 -16.03 27.96 -24.88
C SER A 680 -16.12 26.69 -25.74
N ASN A 681 -16.38 25.52 -25.13
CA ASN A 681 -16.30 24.19 -25.75
C ASN A 681 -14.92 23.90 -26.38
N GLU A 682 -13.85 24.54 -25.90
CA GLU A 682 -12.49 24.35 -26.41
C GLU A 682 -11.73 23.26 -25.64
N PHE A 683 -12.32 22.73 -24.54
CA PHE A 683 -11.69 21.70 -23.72
C PHE A 683 -11.29 20.46 -24.53
N VAL A 684 -12.21 19.88 -25.32
CA VAL A 684 -11.96 18.69 -26.14
C VAL A 684 -10.94 18.98 -27.25
N ALA A 685 -11.11 20.09 -27.98
CA ALA A 685 -10.21 20.46 -29.08
C ALA A 685 -8.76 20.73 -28.60
N ALA A 686 -8.59 21.32 -27.41
CA ALA A 686 -7.27 21.51 -26.82
C ALA A 686 -6.60 20.17 -26.48
N HIS A 687 -7.34 19.22 -25.90
CA HIS A 687 -6.84 17.88 -25.61
C HIS A 687 -6.48 17.10 -26.88
N GLU A 688 -7.24 17.26 -27.96
CA GLU A 688 -6.94 16.58 -29.23
C GLU A 688 -5.70 17.15 -29.94
N SER A 689 -5.47 18.46 -29.86
CA SER A 689 -4.37 19.14 -30.56
C SER A 689 -3.03 19.08 -29.82
N LEU A 690 -3.04 19.13 -28.48
CA LEU A 690 -1.83 19.19 -27.65
C LEU A 690 -1.63 17.98 -26.74
N GLY A 691 -2.62 17.07 -26.64
CA GLY A 691 -2.61 15.92 -25.71
C GLY A 691 -2.35 14.55 -26.35
N LYS A 692 -2.21 14.44 -27.68
CA LYS A 692 -1.90 13.16 -28.35
C LYS A 692 -0.40 13.01 -28.65
N ASN A 693 0.13 11.79 -28.49
CA ASN A 693 1.48 11.35 -28.90
C ASN A 693 1.76 11.41 -30.43
N ARG A 694 0.91 12.10 -31.20
CA ARG A 694 1.11 12.46 -32.61
C ARG A 694 0.46 13.83 -32.84
N PRO A 695 1.21 14.95 -32.80
CA PRO A 695 0.68 16.22 -33.27
C PRO A 695 0.38 16.08 -34.76
N PHE A 696 -0.90 16.04 -35.13
CA PHE A 696 -1.30 16.09 -36.54
C PHE A 696 -1.04 17.50 -37.08
N ASP A 697 -0.43 17.59 -38.26
CA ASP A 697 -0.60 18.76 -39.11
C ASP A 697 -2.10 18.98 -39.36
N ALA A 698 -2.60 20.11 -38.86
CA ALA A 698 -3.94 20.68 -39.07
C ALA A 698 -5.13 19.68 -39.09
N VAL A 699 -5.77 19.49 -37.94
CA VAL A 699 -7.13 18.89 -37.89
C VAL A 699 -8.15 19.87 -38.50
N PRO A 700 -9.03 19.45 -39.43
CA PRO A 700 -10.11 20.30 -39.94
C PRO A 700 -11.05 20.71 -38.81
N GLN A 701 -11.41 21.99 -38.75
CA GLN A 701 -12.39 22.51 -37.79
C GLN A 701 -13.69 21.71 -37.88
N LEU A 702 -13.99 20.90 -36.86
CA LEU A 702 -15.32 20.35 -36.65
C LEU A 702 -16.30 21.53 -36.54
N ALA A 703 -17.27 21.58 -37.45
CA ALA A 703 -18.29 22.62 -37.51
C ALA A 703 -19.07 22.65 -36.18
N ARG A 704 -18.96 23.76 -35.46
CA ARG A 704 -19.64 23.99 -34.18
C ARG A 704 -21.14 24.21 -34.41
N PRO A 705 -22.05 23.63 -33.59
CA PRO A 705 -23.38 24.17 -33.45
C PRO A 705 -23.26 25.56 -32.81
N ARG A 706 -23.69 26.61 -33.50
CA ARG A 706 -23.88 27.92 -32.89
C ARG A 706 -25.10 27.83 -31.98
N LEU A 707 -24.90 27.90 -30.67
CA LEU A 707 -26.00 28.28 -29.78
C LEU A 707 -26.37 29.74 -30.13
N PRO A 708 -27.66 30.06 -30.31
CA PRO A 708 -28.07 31.41 -30.66
C PRO A 708 -27.64 32.36 -29.55
N VAL A 709 -26.81 33.33 -29.92
CA VAL A 709 -26.60 34.53 -29.12
C VAL A 709 -27.96 35.25 -29.14
N GLY A 710 -28.54 35.45 -27.96
CA GLY A 710 -29.91 35.92 -27.80
C GLY A 710 -30.22 37.14 -28.67
N GLU A 711 -31.07 36.96 -29.66
CA GLU A 711 -31.90 38.05 -30.16
C GLU A 711 -33.00 38.30 -29.12
N SER A 712 -33.26 39.58 -28.87
CA SER A 712 -34.26 40.10 -27.95
C SER A 712 -35.58 39.35 -28.04
N ILE A 713 -36.00 38.76 -26.93
CA ILE A 713 -37.37 38.26 -26.78
C ILE A 713 -38.29 39.49 -26.71
N ASP A 714 -39.20 39.56 -27.67
CA ASP A 714 -40.21 40.59 -27.83
C ASP A 714 -41.21 40.57 -26.65
N ASP A 715 -41.51 41.75 -26.11
CA ASP A 715 -42.23 42.01 -24.86
C ASP A 715 -43.76 41.86 -25.01
N THR A 716 -44.21 40.81 -25.68
CA THR A 716 -45.64 40.53 -25.83
C THR A 716 -45.90 39.05 -25.69
N VAL A 717 -46.19 38.59 -24.48
CA VAL A 717 -47.31 37.71 -24.10
C VAL A 717 -47.07 37.32 -22.63
N MET A 718 -47.61 38.12 -21.72
CA MET A 718 -48.01 37.64 -20.40
C MET A 718 -49.39 38.21 -20.08
N SER A 719 -50.42 37.39 -20.25
CA SER A 719 -51.66 37.52 -19.49
C SER A 719 -51.71 36.37 -18.48
N PRO A 720 -52.02 36.62 -17.20
CA PRO A 720 -51.94 35.60 -16.17
C PRO A 720 -53.20 34.72 -16.14
N ALA A 721 -52.99 33.42 -15.90
CA ALA A 721 -53.97 32.52 -15.30
C ALA A 721 -53.23 31.66 -14.27
#